data_AF-A0A8H4ZAB0-F1
#
_entry.id   AF-A0A8H4ZAB0-F1
#
_cell.length_a   1.000
_cell.length_b   1.000
_cell.length_c   1.000
_cell.angle_alpha   90.00
_cell.angle_beta   90.00
_cell.angle_gamma   90.00
#
_symmetry.space_group_name_H-M   'P 1'
#
loop_
_entity.id
_entity.type
_entity.pdbx_description
1 polymer ?
#
loop_
_entity_poly.entity_id
_entity_poly.type
_entity_poly.pdbx_seq_one_letter_code
_entity_poly.pdbx_strand_id
1 'polypeptide(L)'
;MILDLFLQHPWAYLTAALVGLLATKLLVNKYGNGLNGIPGPALASFTDLWRFLDVYRRRPEVTQIALHEKYGSVVRLGPNTVSIADPAAIQTIYAHNSGYTKSDFYPVQQTINKSGKRLITLFTSQDEKFHSQLRRSVSNAYAMSTLVQFEPFVDSTTTEFFKQLDQRYANQNDVLDFGTWLQYYAFDVIGELTYSKRLGFVDHGKDVDNIIGNLEWLLNYAAPVGQLPILDSLLLKNPLRLQLTKWGFTNSSSPVAIFARNRMLARVDPEKLGDMKFDQDNGRRDFLSRFLEANQKDPEFMNNDRVLALTVANMFAGSDTTAITFRAIFYYLMKNPDDMKTLMSELAEEEKAGRFAREDGLVSWNEVRDLPFLNAVVKEALRCHPAAGLMLERIVPARGLEVDGHHIPGGNIVGVNAWVLHRNKDIFGHDADRWRPSRWIEASTEQKRRMENYMFAFGAGSRTCIGKNISLLEMYKMVPALLRRYELEFPSADNTWRLNNENTGSRLLSHSQAAKRWISSWVGDDQRIPGVFRGLEHSTYDKIRDADMNLFQFAFDFCASPHSLIQQVRTAPRTMSPSKTRAARVETDVLLAIKPEHLANIISREKNHEYRKYRLKDGVSRLWLYETGSGGGGSSITHIAVIPPNTRHEPGSVPTEAFGIGNQDFNAGRKESKYGYPILELYELVNPVTLSEMKTRWRMGGAPMGWQYVASDLWEDRWGEDEERSEKVKKLF
;
A
#
# COMPACT_ATOMS: atom_id res chain seq x y z
N MET A 1 59.46 -8.97 27.22
CA MET A 1 59.05 -7.73 27.93
C MET A 1 57.72 -7.15 27.44
N ILE A 2 57.59 -6.62 26.21
CA ILE A 2 56.29 -6.09 25.71
C ILE A 2 55.25 -7.22 25.57
N LEU A 3 55.68 -8.40 25.09
CA LEU A 3 54.83 -9.58 24.99
C LEU A 3 54.36 -10.08 26.37
N ASP A 4 55.25 -10.04 27.38
CA ASP A 4 54.93 -10.44 28.76
C ASP A 4 53.93 -9.48 29.43
N LEU A 5 54.09 -8.17 29.20
CA LEU A 5 53.11 -7.16 29.65
C LEU A 5 51.73 -7.39 29.00
N PHE A 6 51.70 -7.71 27.71
CA PHE A 6 50.45 -7.97 26.98
C PHE A 6 49.74 -9.23 27.50
N LEU A 7 50.50 -10.28 27.85
CA LEU A 7 49.98 -11.52 28.42
C LEU A 7 49.52 -11.36 29.88
N GLN A 8 50.08 -10.42 30.65
CA GLN A 8 49.68 -10.13 32.03
C GLN A 8 48.37 -9.33 32.11
N HIS A 9 48.09 -8.46 31.14
CA HIS A 9 46.89 -7.61 31.12
C HIS A 9 46.15 -7.57 29.77
N PRO A 10 45.80 -8.73 29.16
CA PRO A 10 45.23 -8.79 27.81
C PRO A 10 43.92 -8.00 27.69
N TRP A 11 43.12 -7.98 28.76
CA TRP A 11 41.86 -7.23 28.81
C TRP A 11 42.08 -5.72 28.79
N ALA A 12 43.12 -5.19 29.43
CA ALA A 12 43.40 -3.76 29.44
C ALA A 12 43.78 -3.25 28.04
N TYR A 13 44.62 -4.01 27.32
CA TYR A 13 44.99 -3.67 25.94
C TYR A 13 43.80 -3.84 24.98
N LEU A 14 42.97 -4.87 25.15
CA LEU A 14 41.75 -5.04 24.37
C LEU A 14 40.77 -3.86 24.60
N THR A 15 40.55 -3.47 25.86
CA THR A 15 39.71 -2.31 26.19
C THR A 15 40.29 -1.02 25.60
N ALA A 16 41.58 -0.77 25.74
CA ALA A 16 42.23 0.40 25.16
C ALA A 16 42.11 0.43 23.63
N ALA A 17 42.29 -0.71 22.96
CA ALA A 17 42.11 -0.83 21.52
C ALA A 17 40.66 -0.55 21.10
N LEU A 18 39.67 -1.10 21.82
CA LEU A 18 38.25 -0.86 21.55
C LEU A 18 37.87 0.62 21.74
N VAL A 19 38.36 1.26 22.81
CA VAL A 19 38.14 2.69 23.07
C VAL A 19 38.81 3.53 21.98
N GLY A 20 40.04 3.21 21.58
CA GLY A 20 40.74 3.89 20.49
C GLY A 20 40.03 3.79 19.14
N LEU A 21 39.52 2.60 18.80
CA LEU A 21 38.71 2.37 17.60
C LEU A 21 37.39 3.15 17.66
N LEU A 22 36.71 3.18 18.80
CA LEU A 22 35.49 3.96 18.99
C LEU A 22 35.76 5.46 18.84
N ALA A 23 36.79 6.00 19.49
CA ALA A 23 37.17 7.40 19.38
C ALA A 23 37.52 7.78 17.94
N THR A 24 38.30 6.94 17.25
CA THR A 24 38.62 7.12 15.83
C THR A 24 37.36 7.15 14.98
N LYS A 25 36.43 6.21 15.18
CA LYS A 25 35.16 6.17 14.47
C LYS A 25 34.32 7.43 14.71
N LEU A 26 34.22 7.92 15.94
CA LEU A 26 33.48 9.14 16.26
C LEU A 26 34.11 10.38 15.60
N LEU A 27 35.44 10.46 15.57
CA LEU A 27 36.16 11.55 14.89
C LEU A 27 35.97 11.48 13.37
N VAL A 28 36.07 10.30 12.76
CA VAL A 28 35.81 10.09 11.33
C VAL A 28 34.35 10.45 11.00
N ASN A 29 33.40 10.06 11.85
CA ASN A 29 31.98 10.44 11.68
C ASN A 29 31.78 11.95 11.65
N LYS A 30 32.45 12.68 12.56
CA LYS A 30 32.35 14.14 12.62
C LYS A 30 32.99 14.80 11.41
N TYR A 31 34.24 14.47 11.11
CA TYR A 31 35.10 15.21 10.20
C TYR A 31 35.20 14.63 8.78
N GLY A 32 34.91 13.34 8.59
CA GLY A 32 35.15 12.61 7.35
C GLY A 32 34.07 12.73 6.27
N ASN A 33 32.85 13.17 6.63
CA ASN A 33 31.72 13.23 5.69
C ASN A 33 31.57 14.58 4.95
N GLY A 34 32.48 15.52 5.19
CA GLY A 34 32.43 16.87 4.59
C GLY A 34 31.30 17.77 5.12
N LEU A 35 30.65 17.40 6.23
CA LEU A 35 29.53 18.15 6.83
C LEU A 35 29.96 19.07 7.99
N ASN A 36 31.23 19.50 8.02
CA ASN A 36 31.79 20.26 9.14
C ASN A 36 31.22 21.68 9.27
N GLY A 37 30.84 22.28 8.15
CA GLY A 37 30.22 23.61 8.10
C GLY A 37 28.72 23.63 8.40
N ILE A 38 28.07 22.47 8.53
CA ILE A 38 26.62 22.40 8.71
C ILE A 38 26.28 22.45 10.21
N PRO A 39 25.46 23.42 10.65
CA PRO A 39 25.09 23.56 12.05
C PRO A 39 24.16 22.44 12.52
N GLY A 40 24.17 22.15 13.83
CA GLY A 40 23.30 21.15 14.43
C GLY A 40 23.72 20.78 15.85
N PRO A 41 23.01 19.87 16.52
CA PRO A 41 23.40 19.36 17.83
C PRO A 41 24.80 18.73 17.80
N ALA A 42 25.67 19.09 18.75
CA ALA A 42 27.06 18.61 18.75
C ALA A 42 27.17 17.08 18.73
N LEU A 43 26.36 16.38 19.55
CA LEU A 43 26.35 14.92 19.62
C LEU A 43 25.88 14.26 18.31
N ALA A 44 24.99 14.91 17.57
CA ALA A 44 24.51 14.42 16.28
C ALA A 44 25.64 14.31 15.25
N SER A 45 26.66 15.17 15.33
CA SER A 45 27.82 15.10 14.42
C SER A 45 28.69 13.86 14.63
N PHE A 46 28.68 13.27 15.83
CA PHE A 46 29.53 12.13 16.18
C PHE A 46 28.83 10.77 15.98
N THR A 47 27.51 10.70 16.21
CA THR A 47 26.78 9.43 16.19
C THR A 47 25.30 9.58 15.86
N ASP A 48 24.76 8.60 15.12
CA ASP A 48 23.32 8.46 14.87
C ASP A 48 22.53 8.08 16.13
N LEU A 49 23.20 7.72 17.23
CA LEU A 49 22.55 7.45 18.51
C LEU A 49 21.74 8.67 18.99
N TRP A 50 22.19 9.89 18.67
CA TRP A 50 21.45 11.11 19.03
C TRP A 50 20.06 11.13 18.38
N ARG A 51 19.98 10.95 17.05
CA ARG A 51 18.69 10.95 16.34
C ARG A 51 17.85 9.70 16.64
N PHE A 52 18.50 8.56 16.90
CA PHE A 52 17.82 7.38 17.42
C PHE A 52 17.08 7.69 18.72
N LEU A 53 17.75 8.33 19.69
CA LEU A 53 17.16 8.69 20.98
C LEU A 53 16.07 9.75 20.85
N ASP A 54 16.24 10.72 19.95
CA ASP A 54 15.23 11.73 19.67
C ASP A 54 13.92 11.09 19.14
N VAL A 55 14.03 10.17 18.18
CA VAL A 55 12.87 9.43 17.66
C VAL A 55 12.32 8.43 18.69
N TYR A 56 13.18 7.78 19.48
CA TYR A 56 12.75 6.88 20.56
C TYR A 56 11.90 7.60 21.62
N ARG A 57 12.15 8.89 21.85
CA ARG A 57 11.35 9.79 22.71
C ARG A 57 10.04 10.27 22.08
N ARG A 58 9.71 9.82 20.86
CA ARG A 58 8.39 9.97 20.21
C ARG A 58 7.98 11.39 19.82
N ARG A 59 8.82 12.42 20.00
CA ARG A 59 8.52 13.81 19.59
C ARG A 59 9.62 14.47 18.72
N PRO A 60 10.20 13.76 17.74
CA PRO A 60 11.29 14.30 16.92
C PRO A 60 10.86 15.52 16.08
N GLU A 61 9.56 15.67 15.78
CA GLU A 61 9.05 16.82 15.06
C GLU A 61 9.20 18.12 15.86
N VAL A 62 9.02 18.08 17.19
CA VAL A 62 9.22 19.25 18.06
C VAL A 62 10.70 19.63 18.08
N THR A 63 11.57 18.63 18.25
CA THR A 63 13.02 18.83 18.22
C THR A 63 13.45 19.45 16.89
N GLN A 64 12.99 18.91 15.76
CA GLN A 64 13.39 19.40 14.45
C GLN A 64 12.85 20.80 14.14
N ILE A 65 11.62 21.13 14.54
CA ILE A 65 11.09 22.50 14.43
C ILE A 65 12.00 23.47 15.18
N ALA A 66 12.30 23.20 16.46
CA ALA A 66 13.15 24.06 17.28
C ALA A 66 14.58 24.17 16.74
N LEU A 67 15.12 23.10 16.15
CA LEU A 67 16.44 23.14 15.52
C LEU A 67 16.47 24.01 14.26
N HIS A 68 15.44 23.94 13.42
CA HIS A 68 15.33 24.79 12.24
C HIS A 68 15.04 26.25 12.58
N GLU A 69 14.31 26.52 13.66
CA GLU A 69 14.17 27.89 14.22
C GLU A 69 15.53 28.44 14.69
N LYS A 70 16.38 27.59 15.29
CA LYS A 70 17.68 27.99 15.84
C LYS A 70 18.77 28.14 14.79
N TYR A 71 18.87 27.20 13.85
CA TYR A 71 20.01 27.06 12.95
C TYR A 71 19.69 27.39 11.49
N GLY A 72 18.43 27.64 11.14
CA GLY A 72 18.00 27.98 9.79
C GLY A 72 17.60 26.76 8.96
N SER A 73 17.72 26.87 7.63
CA SER A 73 17.10 25.92 6.70
C SER A 73 17.85 24.58 6.57
N VAL A 74 19.12 24.52 6.99
CA VAL A 74 19.99 23.33 6.86
C VAL A 74 20.52 22.92 8.24
N VAL A 75 20.18 21.72 8.69
CA VAL A 75 20.52 21.23 10.04
C VAL A 75 21.10 19.82 10.00
N ARG A 76 22.27 19.58 10.58
CA ARG A 76 22.88 18.26 10.72
C ARG A 76 22.22 17.47 11.86
N LEU A 77 21.58 16.34 11.53
CA LEU A 77 20.89 15.45 12.48
C LEU A 77 21.65 14.13 12.75
N GLY A 78 22.72 13.86 11.99
CA GLY A 78 23.57 12.68 12.18
C GLY A 78 24.96 12.86 11.57
N PRO A 79 25.86 11.87 11.70
CA PRO A 79 27.21 11.92 11.12
C PRO A 79 27.22 12.21 9.62
N ASN A 80 26.25 11.65 8.89
CA ASN A 80 26.07 11.79 7.45
C ASN A 80 24.64 12.22 7.08
N THR A 81 23.85 12.74 8.02
CA THR A 81 22.41 13.03 7.82
C THR A 81 22.09 14.50 8.07
N VAL A 82 21.42 15.14 7.11
CA VAL A 82 21.08 16.57 7.11
C VAL A 82 19.58 16.76 6.84
N SER A 83 18.91 17.51 7.70
CA SER A 83 17.53 17.96 7.51
C SER A 83 17.50 19.30 6.79
N ILE A 84 16.60 19.41 5.82
CA ILE A 84 16.42 20.56 4.94
C ILE A 84 15.00 21.09 5.11
N ALA A 85 14.89 22.40 5.32
CA ALA A 85 13.63 23.14 5.40
C ALA A 85 13.49 24.22 4.31
N ASP A 86 14.48 24.34 3.41
CA ASP A 86 14.38 25.21 2.23
C ASP A 86 13.35 24.64 1.24
N PRO A 87 12.26 25.38 0.94
CA PRO A 87 11.26 24.96 -0.03
C PRO A 87 11.83 24.71 -1.43
N ALA A 88 12.85 25.47 -1.86
CA ALA A 88 13.46 25.31 -3.18
C ALA A 88 14.13 23.93 -3.33
N ALA A 89 14.68 23.38 -2.25
CA ALA A 89 15.33 22.07 -2.24
C ALA A 89 14.38 20.91 -2.55
N ILE A 90 13.07 21.07 -2.35
CA ILE A 90 12.07 20.01 -2.62
C ILE A 90 12.08 19.62 -4.10
N GLN A 91 12.12 20.61 -4.99
CA GLN A 91 12.14 20.38 -6.44
C GLN A 91 13.48 19.78 -6.90
N THR A 92 14.55 19.94 -6.14
CA THR A 92 15.85 19.33 -6.44
C THR A 92 15.93 17.89 -5.92
N ILE A 93 15.61 17.67 -4.64
CA ILE A 93 15.76 16.39 -3.95
C ILE A 93 14.72 15.38 -4.44
N TYR A 94 13.46 15.79 -4.56
CA TYR A 94 12.35 14.87 -4.84
C TYR A 94 11.89 14.85 -6.30
N ALA A 95 12.52 15.62 -7.20
CA ALA A 95 12.18 15.63 -8.62
C ALA A 95 12.19 14.25 -9.28
N HIS A 96 11.50 14.14 -10.40
CA HIS A 96 11.57 12.97 -11.27
C HIS A 96 12.98 12.84 -11.85
N ASN A 97 13.54 11.64 -11.82
CA ASN A 97 14.89 11.34 -12.32
C ASN A 97 15.99 12.22 -11.71
N SER A 98 15.80 12.68 -10.47
CA SER A 98 16.78 13.52 -9.79
C SER A 98 18.07 12.76 -9.42
N GLY A 99 18.03 11.43 -9.39
CA GLY A 99 19.16 10.56 -9.00
C GLY A 99 19.32 10.42 -7.49
N TYR A 100 18.38 10.97 -6.71
CA TYR A 100 18.33 10.85 -5.26
C TYR A 100 17.59 9.58 -4.85
N THR A 101 18.32 8.57 -4.38
CA THR A 101 17.76 7.28 -3.98
C THR A 101 17.35 7.26 -2.51
N LYS A 102 16.54 6.30 -2.09
CA LYS A 102 16.13 6.16 -0.67
C LYS A 102 17.27 5.59 0.19
N SER A 103 17.42 6.08 1.41
CA SER A 103 18.40 5.59 2.38
C SER A 103 18.01 4.22 2.99
N ASP A 104 18.91 3.67 3.82
CA ASP A 104 18.70 2.40 4.53
C ASP A 104 17.69 2.46 5.67
N PHE A 105 17.10 3.63 5.92
CA PHE A 105 15.93 3.80 6.77
C PHE A 105 14.73 2.97 6.27
N TYR A 106 14.53 2.88 4.95
CA TYR A 106 13.34 2.27 4.36
C TYR A 106 13.30 0.74 4.42
N PRO A 107 14.41 0.00 4.17
CA PRO A 107 14.44 -1.46 4.31
C PRO A 107 14.09 -2.01 5.70
N VAL A 108 14.24 -1.21 6.77
CA VAL A 108 13.84 -1.61 8.13
C VAL A 108 12.35 -1.96 8.20
N GLN A 109 11.51 -1.35 7.35
CA GLN A 109 10.07 -1.59 7.28
C GLN A 109 9.68 -2.78 6.38
N GLN A 110 10.64 -3.47 5.75
CA GLN A 110 10.34 -4.62 4.92
C GLN A 110 9.86 -5.79 5.76
N THR A 111 8.70 -6.32 5.42
CA THR A 111 8.18 -7.56 5.99
C THR A 111 8.94 -8.75 5.46
N ILE A 112 8.95 -9.83 6.24
CA ILE A 112 9.62 -11.09 5.90
C ILE A 112 8.54 -12.12 5.57
N ASN A 113 8.69 -12.82 4.45
CA ASN A 113 7.78 -13.92 4.10
C ASN A 113 8.15 -15.23 4.83
N LYS A 114 7.35 -16.29 4.63
CA LYS A 114 7.61 -17.61 5.26
C LYS A 114 8.94 -18.24 4.87
N SER A 115 9.54 -17.85 3.74
CA SER A 115 10.87 -18.32 3.31
C SER A 115 12.02 -17.42 3.79
N GLY A 116 11.78 -16.54 4.77
CA GLY A 116 12.81 -15.66 5.31
C GLY A 116 13.28 -14.58 4.32
N LYS A 117 12.56 -14.36 3.21
CA LYS A 117 12.88 -13.36 2.19
C LYS A 117 12.18 -12.05 2.49
N ARG A 118 12.90 -10.94 2.31
CA ARG A 118 12.35 -9.59 2.45
C ARG A 118 11.42 -9.26 1.29
N LEU A 119 10.24 -8.73 1.61
CA LEU A 119 9.27 -8.26 0.63
C LEU A 119 9.50 -6.78 0.36
N ILE A 120 9.85 -6.47 -0.89
CA ILE A 120 10.06 -5.09 -1.34
C ILE A 120 8.72 -4.53 -1.82
N THR A 121 8.33 -3.39 -1.28
CA THR A 121 7.09 -2.67 -1.63
C THR A 121 7.41 -1.37 -2.36
N LEU A 122 6.39 -0.66 -2.86
CA LEU A 122 6.55 0.70 -3.39
C LEU A 122 7.19 1.65 -2.36
N PHE A 123 6.86 1.48 -1.08
CA PHE A 123 7.38 2.32 -0.02
C PHE A 123 8.85 1.98 0.32
N THR A 124 9.22 0.69 0.36
CA THR A 124 10.54 0.27 0.84
C THR A 124 11.60 0.10 -0.26
N SER A 125 11.20 0.16 -1.53
CA SER A 125 12.12 0.03 -2.66
C SER A 125 13.08 1.22 -2.78
N GLN A 126 14.39 0.93 -2.72
CA GLN A 126 15.44 1.91 -2.98
C GLN A 126 15.76 2.07 -4.47
N ASP A 127 15.63 1.00 -5.26
CA ASP A 127 15.84 1.00 -6.72
C ASP A 127 14.73 1.76 -7.46
N GLU A 128 15.12 2.82 -8.17
CA GLU A 128 14.24 3.67 -8.95
C GLU A 128 13.60 2.95 -10.14
N LYS A 129 14.33 2.05 -10.81
CA LYS A 129 13.81 1.31 -11.98
C LYS A 129 12.75 0.32 -11.53
N PHE A 130 13.05 -0.48 -10.52
CA PHE A 130 12.09 -1.39 -9.92
C PHE A 130 10.84 -0.66 -9.40
N HIS A 131 11.03 0.44 -8.67
CA HIS A 131 9.92 1.25 -8.17
C HIS A 131 9.06 1.82 -9.30
N SER A 132 9.67 2.37 -10.34
CA SER A 132 8.97 2.94 -11.50
C SER A 132 8.15 1.87 -12.24
N GLN A 133 8.74 0.68 -12.46
CA GLN A 133 8.04 -0.45 -13.07
C GLN A 133 6.87 -0.91 -12.20
N LEU A 134 7.09 -1.14 -10.90
CA LEU A 134 6.04 -1.56 -9.96
C LEU A 134 4.91 -0.54 -9.87
N ARG A 135 5.24 0.75 -9.79
CA ARG A 135 4.25 1.83 -9.72
C ARG A 135 3.42 1.89 -10.98
N ARG A 136 4.07 1.79 -12.16
CA ARG A 136 3.39 1.83 -13.46
C ARG A 136 2.37 0.71 -13.60
N SER A 137 2.72 -0.51 -13.17
CA SER A 137 1.84 -1.68 -13.24
C SER A 137 0.53 -1.52 -12.48
N VAL A 138 0.48 -0.67 -11.44
CA VAL A 138 -0.70 -0.55 -10.56
C VAL A 138 -1.30 0.85 -10.45
N SER A 139 -0.63 1.90 -10.94
CA SER A 139 -1.03 3.30 -10.77
C SER A 139 -2.47 3.61 -11.22
N ASN A 140 -2.96 2.97 -12.28
CA ASN A 140 -4.33 3.14 -12.77
C ASN A 140 -5.41 2.74 -11.75
N ALA A 141 -5.10 1.82 -10.82
CA ALA A 141 -6.01 1.43 -9.75
C ALA A 141 -6.21 2.55 -8.71
N TYR A 142 -5.26 3.49 -8.60
CA TYR A 142 -5.26 4.59 -7.63
C TYR A 142 -5.67 5.94 -8.25
N ALA A 143 -6.02 5.96 -9.54
CA ALA A 143 -6.52 7.17 -10.19
C ALA A 143 -7.90 7.55 -9.62
N MET A 144 -8.16 8.86 -9.43
CA MET A 144 -9.46 9.32 -8.93
C MET A 144 -10.64 8.78 -9.74
N SER A 145 -10.51 8.68 -11.07
CA SER A 145 -11.55 8.12 -11.94
C SER A 145 -11.91 6.65 -11.63
N THR A 146 -10.94 5.87 -11.14
CA THR A 146 -11.18 4.52 -10.63
C THR A 146 -11.80 4.57 -9.24
N LEU A 147 -11.28 5.42 -8.34
CA LEU A 147 -11.73 5.46 -6.95
C LEU A 147 -13.16 5.98 -6.77
N VAL A 148 -13.63 6.85 -7.67
CA VAL A 148 -15.05 7.25 -7.71
C VAL A 148 -15.95 6.02 -7.95
N GLN A 149 -15.49 5.00 -8.67
CA GLN A 149 -16.23 3.74 -8.83
C GLN A 149 -16.22 2.89 -7.55
N PHE A 150 -15.31 3.18 -6.61
CA PHE A 150 -15.16 2.48 -5.34
C PHE A 150 -15.97 3.12 -4.22
N GLU A 151 -16.66 4.23 -4.48
CA GLU A 151 -17.54 4.89 -3.52
C GLU A 151 -18.52 3.95 -2.82
N PRO A 152 -19.14 2.95 -3.48
CA PRO A 152 -20.02 2.01 -2.80
C PRO A 152 -19.37 1.20 -1.67
N PHE A 153 -18.05 1.00 -1.70
CA PHE A 153 -17.32 0.35 -0.61
C PHE A 153 -17.13 1.29 0.58
N VAL A 154 -16.83 2.57 0.32
CA VAL A 154 -16.76 3.60 1.37
C VAL A 154 -18.14 3.79 2.01
N ASP A 155 -19.19 3.84 1.21
CA ASP A 155 -20.57 3.99 1.68
C ASP A 155 -21.03 2.82 2.55
N SER A 156 -20.68 1.59 2.14
CA SER A 156 -20.97 0.36 2.89
C SER A 156 -20.34 0.40 4.29
N THR A 157 -19.06 0.76 4.39
CA THR A 157 -18.39 0.92 5.69
C THR A 157 -18.94 2.10 6.49
N THR A 158 -19.24 3.24 5.85
CA THR A 158 -19.80 4.43 6.53
C THR A 158 -21.19 4.17 7.10
N THR A 159 -22.01 3.42 6.38
CA THR A 159 -23.35 3.00 6.84
C THR A 159 -23.24 2.13 8.09
N GLU A 160 -22.34 1.14 8.09
CA GLU A 160 -22.15 0.30 9.28
C GLU A 160 -21.55 1.11 10.44
N PHE A 161 -20.64 2.05 10.15
CA PHE A 161 -20.09 2.93 11.16
C PHE A 161 -21.19 3.74 11.87
N PHE A 162 -22.08 4.38 11.10
CA PHE A 162 -23.21 5.11 11.67
C PHE A 162 -24.16 4.20 12.44
N LYS A 163 -24.51 3.04 11.89
CA LYS A 163 -25.33 2.07 12.60
C LYS A 163 -24.74 1.68 13.96
N GLN A 164 -23.43 1.46 14.04
CA GLN A 164 -22.78 1.12 15.31
C GLN A 164 -22.75 2.29 16.28
N LEU A 165 -22.53 3.52 15.79
CA LEU A 165 -22.60 4.72 16.63
C LEU A 165 -24.02 4.95 17.17
N ASP A 166 -25.04 4.81 16.33
CA ASP A 166 -26.44 4.95 16.72
C ASP A 166 -26.84 3.94 17.79
N GLN A 167 -26.46 2.67 17.61
CA GLN A 167 -26.79 1.60 18.53
C GLN A 167 -26.09 1.71 19.89
N ARG A 168 -24.86 2.25 19.91
CA ARG A 168 -24.01 2.24 21.10
C ARG A 168 -23.98 3.57 21.83
N TYR A 169 -24.15 4.70 21.15
CA TYR A 169 -23.87 6.03 21.72
C TYR A 169 -25.00 7.05 21.54
N ALA A 170 -25.74 7.05 20.43
CA ALA A 170 -26.68 8.16 20.13
C ALA A 170 -27.79 8.38 21.18
N ASN A 171 -28.15 7.34 21.96
CA ASN A 171 -29.16 7.44 23.03
C ASN A 171 -28.59 7.09 24.42
N GLN A 172 -27.28 7.09 24.58
CA GLN A 172 -26.60 6.71 25.82
C GLN A 172 -25.72 7.88 26.28
N ASN A 173 -25.74 8.21 27.58
CA ASN A 173 -24.80 9.17 28.18
C ASN A 173 -23.40 8.52 28.33
N ASP A 174 -22.88 7.96 27.24
CA ASP A 174 -21.58 7.30 27.20
C ASP A 174 -20.60 8.06 26.30
N VAL A 175 -19.31 7.96 26.63
CA VAL A 175 -18.25 8.68 25.92
C VAL A 175 -17.56 7.76 24.92
N LEU A 176 -17.58 8.16 23.66
CA LEU A 176 -16.92 7.48 22.56
C LEU A 176 -15.41 7.77 22.55
N ASP A 177 -14.55 6.74 22.52
CA ASP A 177 -13.17 6.93 22.04
C ASP A 177 -13.17 7.10 20.52
N PHE A 178 -13.45 8.33 20.09
CA PHE A 178 -13.65 8.64 18.67
C PHE A 178 -12.39 8.39 17.85
N GLY A 179 -11.21 8.61 18.43
CA GLY A 179 -9.94 8.33 17.78
C GLY A 179 -9.79 6.85 17.44
N THR A 180 -10.18 5.96 18.35
CA THR A 180 -10.15 4.50 18.11
C THR A 180 -11.16 4.09 17.04
N TRP A 181 -12.39 4.65 17.07
CA TRP A 181 -13.40 4.37 16.05
C TRP A 181 -13.01 4.85 14.65
N LEU A 182 -12.37 6.02 14.53
CA LEU A 182 -11.81 6.48 13.25
C LEU A 182 -10.71 5.56 12.71
N GLN A 183 -9.95 4.89 13.59
CA GLN A 183 -9.01 3.83 13.17
C GLN A 183 -9.74 2.62 12.61
N TYR A 184 -10.79 2.15 13.31
CA TYR A 184 -11.60 1.02 12.87
C TYR A 184 -12.23 1.29 11.52
N TYR A 185 -12.79 2.49 11.34
CA TYR A 185 -13.32 2.96 10.07
C TYR A 185 -12.27 2.89 8.95
N ALA A 186 -11.11 3.53 9.12
CA ALA A 186 -10.09 3.57 8.07
C ALA A 186 -9.56 2.17 7.71
N PHE A 187 -9.42 1.26 8.69
CA PHE A 187 -9.04 -0.13 8.43
C PHE A 187 -10.10 -0.89 7.62
N ASP A 188 -11.39 -0.74 7.98
CA ASP A 188 -12.46 -1.43 7.27
C ASP A 188 -12.67 -0.86 5.86
N VAL A 189 -12.56 0.45 5.67
CA VAL A 189 -12.63 1.07 4.34
C VAL A 189 -11.52 0.54 3.45
N ILE A 190 -10.25 0.63 3.87
CA ILE A 190 -9.15 0.15 3.02
C ILE A 190 -9.20 -1.38 2.81
N GLY A 191 -9.73 -2.12 3.78
CA GLY A 191 -10.03 -3.53 3.67
C GLY A 191 -11.08 -3.83 2.60
N GLU A 192 -12.18 -3.10 2.62
CA GLU A 192 -13.27 -3.25 1.65
C GLU A 192 -12.83 -2.81 0.24
N LEU A 193 -12.09 -1.70 0.12
CA LEU A 193 -11.49 -1.27 -1.15
C LEU A 193 -10.49 -2.29 -1.70
N THR A 194 -9.76 -2.99 -0.83
CA THR A 194 -8.70 -3.92 -1.24
C THR A 194 -9.22 -5.32 -1.55
N TYR A 195 -10.20 -5.81 -0.79
CA TYR A 195 -10.63 -7.20 -0.81
C TYR A 195 -12.14 -7.39 -1.03
N SER A 196 -12.91 -6.33 -1.27
CA SER A 196 -14.38 -6.31 -1.28
C SER A 196 -14.99 -6.84 0.02
N LYS A 197 -14.27 -6.71 1.15
CA LYS A 197 -14.68 -7.23 2.46
C LYS A 197 -14.05 -6.41 3.58
N ARG A 198 -14.89 -5.90 4.49
CA ARG A 198 -14.46 -5.31 5.77
C ARG A 198 -13.76 -6.37 6.62
N LEU A 199 -12.81 -5.96 7.45
CA LEU A 199 -12.14 -6.85 8.40
C LEU A 199 -13.00 -7.08 9.65
N GLY A 200 -13.95 -6.18 9.91
CA GLY A 200 -14.93 -6.28 11.00
C GLY A 200 -14.58 -5.43 12.21
N PHE A 201 -13.65 -4.46 12.07
CA PHE A 201 -13.28 -3.59 13.19
C PHE A 201 -14.45 -2.75 13.66
N VAL A 202 -15.19 -2.15 12.72
CA VAL A 202 -16.39 -1.36 12.97
C VAL A 202 -17.51 -2.27 13.47
N ASP A 203 -17.73 -3.40 12.81
CA ASP A 203 -18.79 -4.37 13.16
C ASP A 203 -18.67 -4.83 14.62
N HIS A 204 -17.45 -5.09 15.09
CA HIS A 204 -17.22 -5.56 16.46
C HIS A 204 -16.89 -4.44 17.46
N GLY A 205 -16.41 -3.28 17.00
CA GLY A 205 -15.91 -2.21 17.85
C GLY A 205 -14.62 -2.58 18.60
N LYS A 206 -13.73 -3.38 18.00
CA LYS A 206 -12.47 -3.84 18.61
C LYS A 206 -11.38 -4.11 17.57
N ASP A 207 -10.13 -4.23 18.02
CA ASP A 207 -9.02 -4.71 17.18
C ASP A 207 -9.22 -6.20 16.82
N VAL A 208 -9.46 -6.47 15.53
CA VAL A 208 -9.67 -7.82 15.00
C VAL A 208 -8.31 -8.48 14.75
N ASP A 209 -8.12 -9.69 15.27
CA ASP A 209 -6.90 -10.50 15.13
C ASP A 209 -5.59 -9.79 15.55
N ASN A 210 -5.69 -8.76 16.40
CA ASN A 210 -4.56 -7.93 16.85
C ASN A 210 -3.78 -7.31 15.67
N ILE A 211 -4.48 -6.93 14.60
CA ILE A 211 -3.88 -6.32 13.41
C ILE A 211 -3.38 -4.91 13.72
N ILE A 212 -4.16 -4.11 14.45
CA ILE A 212 -3.77 -2.74 14.83
C ILE A 212 -2.57 -2.81 15.77
N GLY A 213 -2.64 -3.62 16.83
CA GLY A 213 -1.52 -3.80 17.76
C GLY A 213 -0.24 -4.32 17.09
N ASN A 214 -0.34 -5.19 16.07
CA ASN A 214 0.82 -5.64 15.31
C ASN A 214 1.43 -4.52 14.44
N LEU A 215 0.60 -3.69 13.82
CA LEU A 215 1.06 -2.53 13.06
C LEU A 215 1.78 -1.52 13.98
N GLU A 216 1.19 -1.21 15.14
CA GLU A 216 1.78 -0.32 16.14
C GLU A 216 3.15 -0.82 16.59
N TRP A 217 3.27 -2.11 16.92
CA TRP A 217 4.57 -2.69 17.25
C TRP A 217 5.60 -2.52 16.14
N LEU A 218 5.21 -2.77 14.88
CA LEU A 218 6.10 -2.67 13.73
C LEU A 218 6.59 -1.24 13.53
N LEU A 219 5.70 -0.26 13.64
CA LEU A 219 6.02 1.16 13.49
C LEU A 219 6.88 1.66 14.66
N ASN A 220 6.57 1.22 15.88
CA ASN A 220 7.34 1.48 17.09
C ASN A 220 8.76 0.96 17.03
N TYR A 221 8.97 -0.15 16.35
CA TYR A 221 10.28 -0.68 16.05
C TYR A 221 10.96 0.12 14.94
N ALA A 222 10.28 0.31 13.80
CA ALA A 222 10.90 0.84 12.60
C ALA A 222 11.26 2.33 12.68
N ALA A 223 10.55 3.15 13.45
CA ALA A 223 10.88 4.56 13.65
C ALA A 223 12.30 4.77 14.22
N PRO A 224 12.59 4.30 15.45
CA PRO A 224 13.90 4.48 16.05
C PRO A 224 14.96 3.63 15.35
N VAL A 225 14.68 2.36 15.04
CA VAL A 225 15.66 1.47 14.38
C VAL A 225 16.01 1.96 12.97
N GLY A 226 15.08 2.62 12.27
CA GLY A 226 15.36 3.29 10.99
C GLY A 226 16.41 4.40 11.10
N GLN A 227 16.58 5.01 12.28
CA GLN A 227 17.63 6.00 12.52
C GLN A 227 19.02 5.38 12.64
N LEU A 228 19.08 4.07 12.94
CA LEU A 228 20.33 3.32 13.05
C LEU A 228 20.14 1.93 12.41
N PRO A 229 20.04 1.84 11.06
CA PRO A 229 19.60 0.62 10.36
C PRO A 229 20.43 -0.64 10.64
N ILE A 230 21.68 -0.48 11.08
CA ILE A 230 22.53 -1.61 11.51
C ILE A 230 21.89 -2.42 12.64
N LEU A 231 21.09 -1.80 13.51
CA LEU A 231 20.35 -2.49 14.57
C LEU A 231 19.36 -3.51 14.00
N ASP A 232 18.75 -3.24 12.85
CA ASP A 232 17.79 -4.17 12.24
C ASP A 232 18.45 -5.48 11.79
N SER A 233 19.71 -5.40 11.36
CA SER A 233 20.52 -6.57 11.02
C SER A 233 20.96 -7.38 12.25
N LEU A 234 20.91 -6.78 13.45
CA LEU A 234 21.19 -7.48 14.71
C LEU A 234 19.91 -8.04 15.35
N LEU A 235 18.77 -7.37 15.12
CA LEU A 235 17.47 -7.66 15.72
C LEU A 235 16.55 -8.47 14.79
N LEU A 236 15.53 -7.87 14.18
CA LEU A 236 14.48 -8.60 13.45
C LEU A 236 14.98 -9.29 12.18
N LYS A 237 15.96 -8.69 11.49
CA LYS A 237 16.52 -9.22 10.24
C LYS A 237 17.89 -9.88 10.46
N ASN A 238 18.14 -10.34 11.68
CA ASN A 238 19.32 -11.13 12.02
C ASN A 238 19.42 -12.37 11.11
N PRO A 239 20.55 -12.59 10.42
CA PRO A 239 20.74 -13.73 9.54
C PRO A 239 20.44 -15.08 10.20
N LEU A 240 20.80 -15.27 11.47
CA LEU A 240 20.51 -16.50 12.21
C LEU A 240 19.00 -16.71 12.39
N ARG A 241 18.29 -15.65 12.79
CA ARG A 241 16.82 -15.67 12.91
C ARG A 241 16.16 -15.96 11.56
N LEU A 242 16.63 -15.33 10.48
CA LEU A 242 16.10 -15.56 9.14
C LEU A 242 16.31 -17.01 8.66
N GLN A 243 17.44 -17.62 9.01
CA GLN A 243 17.67 -19.05 8.74
C GLN A 243 16.77 -19.95 9.58
N LEU A 244 16.56 -19.63 10.86
CA LEU A 244 15.60 -20.35 11.71
C LEU A 244 14.16 -20.25 11.17
N THR A 245 13.77 -19.08 10.64
CA THR A 245 12.47 -18.90 9.95
C THR A 245 12.37 -19.79 8.71
N LYS A 246 13.43 -19.85 7.89
CA LYS A 246 13.49 -20.72 6.70
C LYS A 246 13.33 -22.20 7.04
N TRP A 247 13.91 -22.63 8.15
CA TRP A 247 13.80 -23.99 8.66
C TRP A 247 12.48 -24.28 9.39
N GLY A 248 11.58 -23.29 9.49
CA GLY A 248 10.25 -23.46 10.07
C GLY A 248 10.20 -23.40 11.60
N PHE A 249 11.30 -23.06 12.28
CA PHE A 249 11.33 -22.95 13.75
C PHE A 249 10.64 -21.70 14.29
N THR A 250 10.41 -20.69 13.45
CA THR A 250 9.73 -19.45 13.83
C THR A 250 8.73 -19.04 12.75
N ASN A 251 7.50 -18.68 13.14
CA ASN A 251 6.53 -18.08 12.21
C ASN A 251 6.68 -16.55 12.23
N SER A 252 6.92 -15.95 11.07
CA SER A 252 7.10 -14.49 10.93
C SER A 252 5.96 -13.83 10.14
N SER A 253 4.81 -14.50 10.00
CA SER A 253 3.68 -13.98 9.23
C SER A 253 2.86 -12.99 10.07
N SER A 254 2.73 -11.74 9.63
CA SER A 254 1.85 -10.78 10.30
C SER A 254 0.37 -11.18 10.14
N PRO A 255 -0.51 -10.88 11.12
CA PRO A 255 -1.95 -11.21 11.03
C PRO A 255 -2.60 -10.68 9.75
N VAL A 256 -2.29 -9.43 9.36
CA VAL A 256 -2.81 -8.85 8.10
C VAL A 256 -2.30 -9.59 6.86
N ALA A 257 -1.08 -10.11 6.87
CA ALA A 257 -0.55 -10.89 5.74
C ALA A 257 -1.21 -12.28 5.65
N ILE A 258 -1.65 -12.85 6.78
CA ILE A 258 -2.46 -14.06 6.82
C ILE A 258 -3.84 -13.77 6.22
N PHE A 259 -4.52 -12.72 6.67
CA PHE A 259 -5.79 -12.28 6.11
C PHE A 259 -5.70 -12.03 4.60
N ALA A 260 -4.74 -11.21 4.18
CA ALA A 260 -4.50 -10.89 2.77
C ALA A 260 -4.25 -12.14 1.92
N ARG A 261 -3.45 -13.08 2.43
CA ARG A 261 -3.18 -14.36 1.77
C ARG A 261 -4.45 -15.18 1.63
N ASN A 262 -5.26 -15.30 2.69
CA ASN A 262 -6.50 -16.07 2.64
C ASN A 262 -7.48 -15.48 1.61
N ARG A 263 -7.59 -14.14 1.55
CA ARG A 263 -8.41 -13.45 0.53
C ARG A 263 -7.85 -13.62 -0.89
N MET A 264 -6.54 -13.60 -1.05
CA MET A 264 -5.90 -13.88 -2.34
C MET A 264 -6.11 -15.34 -2.77
N LEU A 265 -5.93 -16.30 -1.86
CA LEU A 265 -6.18 -17.72 -2.12
C LEU A 265 -7.64 -17.97 -2.49
N ALA A 266 -8.59 -17.34 -1.80
CA ALA A 266 -10.01 -17.43 -2.16
C ALA A 266 -10.31 -17.05 -3.61
N ARG A 267 -9.51 -16.16 -4.21
CA ARG A 267 -9.68 -15.71 -5.60
C ARG A 267 -8.85 -16.50 -6.61
N VAL A 268 -7.65 -16.91 -6.22
CA VAL A 268 -6.69 -17.58 -7.12
C VAL A 268 -6.86 -19.11 -7.11
N ASP A 269 -7.22 -19.67 -5.97
CA ASP A 269 -7.27 -21.12 -5.72
C ASP A 269 -8.21 -21.44 -4.53
N PRO A 270 -9.54 -21.30 -4.71
CA PRO A 270 -10.52 -21.50 -3.64
C PRO A 270 -10.51 -22.93 -3.07
N GLU A 271 -10.03 -23.92 -3.81
CA GLU A 271 -9.94 -25.32 -3.36
C GLU A 271 -8.94 -25.51 -2.20
N LYS A 272 -7.89 -24.67 -2.12
CA LYS A 272 -6.90 -24.72 -1.02
C LYS A 272 -7.42 -24.25 0.32
N LEU A 273 -8.65 -23.75 0.36
CA LEU A 273 -9.18 -23.02 1.49
C LEU A 273 -10.03 -23.89 2.44
N GLY A 274 -10.26 -25.16 2.09
CA GLY A 274 -11.02 -26.11 2.89
C GLY A 274 -12.47 -25.64 3.12
N ASP A 275 -13.00 -25.89 4.32
CA ASP A 275 -14.39 -25.56 4.71
C ASP A 275 -14.63 -24.05 4.99
N MET A 276 -13.61 -23.20 4.83
CA MET A 276 -13.76 -21.77 5.08
C MET A 276 -14.65 -21.12 4.00
N LYS A 277 -15.88 -20.79 4.38
CA LYS A 277 -16.85 -20.10 3.52
C LYS A 277 -16.43 -18.63 3.33
N PHE A 278 -16.24 -18.21 2.08
CA PHE A 278 -16.15 -16.79 1.73
C PHE A 278 -17.37 -16.36 0.92
N ASP A 279 -17.80 -15.11 1.10
CA ASP A 279 -18.89 -14.51 0.33
C ASP A 279 -18.58 -14.57 -1.17
N GLN A 280 -19.62 -14.81 -1.99
CA GLN A 280 -19.50 -14.82 -3.44
C GLN A 280 -19.06 -13.44 -3.93
N ASP A 281 -18.12 -13.43 -4.87
CA ASP A 281 -17.61 -12.21 -5.52
C ASP A 281 -18.77 -11.53 -6.25
N ASN A 282 -19.21 -10.39 -5.72
CA ASN A 282 -20.37 -9.62 -6.16
C ASN A 282 -20.10 -8.79 -7.43
N GLY A 283 -19.10 -9.17 -8.22
CA GLY A 283 -18.73 -8.55 -9.50
C GLY A 283 -18.08 -7.17 -9.39
N ARG A 284 -17.79 -6.67 -8.17
CA ARG A 284 -17.16 -5.35 -7.98
C ARG A 284 -15.63 -5.47 -8.05
N ARG A 285 -15.01 -4.67 -8.93
CA ARG A 285 -13.56 -4.72 -9.20
C ARG A 285 -12.74 -4.00 -8.12
N ASP A 286 -12.32 -4.69 -7.07
CA ASP A 286 -11.43 -4.17 -6.01
C ASP A 286 -9.95 -4.04 -6.42
N PHE A 287 -9.08 -3.56 -5.51
CA PHE A 287 -7.64 -3.49 -5.77
C PHE A 287 -7.01 -4.87 -6.02
N LEU A 288 -7.40 -5.90 -5.25
CA LEU A 288 -6.83 -7.24 -5.44
C LEU A 288 -7.13 -7.75 -6.85
N SER A 289 -8.35 -7.57 -7.35
CA SER A 289 -8.73 -7.92 -8.73
C SER A 289 -7.85 -7.20 -9.74
N ARG A 290 -7.64 -5.89 -9.57
CA ARG A 290 -6.77 -5.09 -10.46
C ARG A 290 -5.30 -5.48 -10.38
N PHE A 291 -4.80 -5.89 -9.22
CA PHE A 291 -3.42 -6.38 -9.07
C PHE A 291 -3.25 -7.78 -9.68
N LEU A 292 -4.26 -8.64 -9.59
CA LEU A 292 -4.29 -9.92 -10.30
C LEU A 292 -4.34 -9.73 -11.82
N GLU A 293 -5.08 -8.73 -12.33
CA GLU A 293 -5.02 -8.34 -13.75
C GLU A 293 -3.61 -7.87 -14.16
N ALA A 294 -2.93 -7.10 -13.30
CA ALA A 294 -1.55 -6.69 -13.53
C ALA A 294 -0.58 -7.89 -13.52
N ASN A 295 -0.79 -8.87 -12.63
CA ASN A 295 -0.09 -10.15 -12.64
C ASN A 295 -0.32 -10.91 -13.95
N GLN A 296 -1.55 -10.96 -14.47
CA GLN A 296 -1.85 -11.65 -15.73
C GLN A 296 -1.16 -10.98 -16.94
N LYS A 297 -1.01 -9.65 -16.92
CA LYS A 297 -0.34 -8.90 -18.00
C LYS A 297 1.17 -9.09 -18.03
N ASP A 298 1.79 -9.24 -16.86
CA ASP A 298 3.24 -9.42 -16.70
C ASP A 298 3.53 -10.36 -15.52
N PRO A 299 3.36 -11.67 -15.68
CA PRO A 299 3.43 -12.61 -14.55
C PRO A 299 4.85 -12.79 -13.99
N GLU A 300 5.89 -12.54 -14.80
CA GLU A 300 7.28 -12.60 -14.35
C GLU A 300 7.60 -11.46 -13.38
N PHE A 301 7.22 -10.23 -13.76
CA PHE A 301 7.44 -9.07 -12.90
C PHE A 301 6.34 -8.91 -11.84
N MET A 302 5.06 -8.97 -12.17
CA MET A 302 3.97 -8.82 -11.20
C MET A 302 3.55 -10.14 -10.54
N ASN A 303 4.50 -10.98 -10.10
CA ASN A 303 4.20 -12.28 -9.49
C ASN A 303 3.31 -12.22 -8.22
N ASN A 304 2.82 -13.39 -7.78
CA ASN A 304 1.92 -13.53 -6.64
C ASN A 304 2.46 -12.93 -5.33
N ASP A 305 3.77 -13.01 -5.08
CA ASP A 305 4.38 -12.40 -3.89
C ASP A 305 4.28 -10.88 -3.92
N ARG A 306 4.42 -10.26 -5.12
CA ARG A 306 4.27 -8.82 -5.30
C ARG A 306 2.82 -8.37 -5.22
N VAL A 307 1.87 -9.16 -5.74
CA VAL A 307 0.43 -8.91 -5.54
C VAL A 307 0.10 -8.91 -4.05
N LEU A 308 0.54 -9.93 -3.31
CA LEU A 308 0.35 -10.02 -1.86
C LEU A 308 1.02 -8.85 -1.13
N ALA A 309 2.25 -8.49 -1.51
CA ALA A 309 2.97 -7.39 -0.90
C ALA A 309 2.26 -6.04 -1.11
N LEU A 310 1.63 -5.82 -2.27
CA LEU A 310 0.86 -4.62 -2.57
C LEU A 310 -0.45 -4.55 -1.76
N THR A 311 -1.19 -5.66 -1.66
CA THR A 311 -2.44 -5.67 -0.87
C THR A 311 -2.17 -5.52 0.62
N VAL A 312 -1.10 -6.12 1.16
CA VAL A 312 -0.65 -5.89 2.53
C VAL A 312 -0.19 -4.44 2.73
N ALA A 313 0.54 -3.88 1.76
CA ALA A 313 0.98 -2.48 1.83
C ALA A 313 -0.20 -1.50 1.83
N ASN A 314 -1.27 -1.78 1.08
CA ASN A 314 -2.50 -0.98 1.12
C ASN A 314 -3.09 -0.94 2.52
N MET A 315 -3.22 -2.10 3.18
CA MET A 315 -3.77 -2.17 4.53
C MET A 315 -2.97 -1.33 5.53
N PHE A 316 -1.65 -1.39 5.47
CA PHE A 316 -0.82 -0.61 6.40
C PHE A 316 -0.79 0.88 6.07
N ALA A 317 -0.55 1.24 4.81
CA ALA A 317 -0.38 2.63 4.43
C ALA A 317 -1.70 3.40 4.41
N GLY A 318 -2.80 2.77 3.99
CA GLY A 318 -4.09 3.42 3.79
C GLY A 318 -4.97 3.51 5.05
N SER A 319 -4.74 2.68 6.07
CA SER A 319 -5.52 2.74 7.31
C SER A 319 -4.99 3.80 8.26
N ASP A 320 -3.75 3.64 8.72
CA ASP A 320 -3.19 4.43 9.82
C ASP A 320 -3.11 5.92 9.48
N THR A 321 -2.51 6.24 8.33
CA THR A 321 -2.32 7.64 7.88
C THR A 321 -3.64 8.39 7.68
N THR A 322 -4.66 7.72 7.14
CA THR A 322 -6.00 8.29 6.98
C THR A 322 -6.67 8.48 8.34
N ALA A 323 -6.60 7.50 9.25
CA ALA A 323 -7.15 7.63 10.61
C ALA A 323 -6.52 8.79 11.40
N ILE A 324 -5.21 9.00 11.29
CA ILE A 324 -4.52 10.14 11.91
C ILE A 324 -5.02 11.46 11.35
N THR A 325 -5.23 11.53 10.04
CA THR A 325 -5.72 12.76 9.42
C THR A 325 -7.17 13.02 9.80
N PHE A 326 -8.03 12.00 9.88
CA PHE A 326 -9.38 12.14 10.42
C PHE A 326 -9.37 12.70 11.83
N ARG A 327 -8.53 12.13 12.72
CA ARG A 327 -8.36 12.64 14.08
C ARG A 327 -7.94 14.09 14.09
N ALA A 328 -7.00 14.48 13.25
CA ALA A 328 -6.56 15.87 13.14
C ALA A 328 -7.71 16.79 12.71
N ILE A 329 -8.46 16.43 11.66
CA ILE A 329 -9.62 17.20 11.18
C ILE A 329 -10.61 17.43 12.32
N PHE A 330 -11.10 16.36 12.93
CA PHE A 330 -12.12 16.48 13.97
C PHE A 330 -11.59 17.11 15.26
N TYR A 331 -10.34 16.85 15.64
CA TYR A 331 -9.72 17.49 16.80
C TYR A 331 -9.66 19.01 16.62
N TYR A 332 -9.18 19.49 15.47
CA TYR A 332 -9.09 20.92 15.23
C TYR A 332 -10.47 21.57 15.07
N LEU A 333 -11.43 20.91 14.43
CA LEU A 333 -12.81 21.43 14.36
C LEU A 333 -13.44 21.53 15.76
N MET A 334 -13.39 20.48 16.58
CA MET A 334 -13.94 20.52 17.95
C MET A 334 -13.19 21.51 18.87
N LYS A 335 -11.91 21.81 18.59
CA LYS A 335 -11.16 22.86 19.30
C LYS A 335 -11.44 24.28 18.80
N ASN A 336 -12.04 24.43 17.62
CA ASN A 336 -12.37 25.70 17.00
C ASN A 336 -13.85 25.68 16.59
N PRO A 337 -14.78 25.81 17.56
CA PRO A 337 -16.21 25.65 17.31
C PRO A 337 -16.76 26.63 16.26
N ASP A 338 -16.15 27.81 16.10
CA ASP A 338 -16.51 28.76 15.04
C ASP A 338 -16.22 28.21 13.64
N ASP A 339 -15.09 27.52 13.44
CA ASP A 339 -14.77 26.85 12.18
C ASP A 339 -15.71 25.66 11.96
N MET A 340 -16.00 24.88 13.01
CA MET A 340 -16.95 23.77 12.94
C MET A 340 -18.35 24.25 12.53
N LYS A 341 -18.82 25.34 13.14
CA LYS A 341 -20.09 25.99 12.77
C LYS A 341 -20.08 26.52 11.34
N THR A 342 -18.96 27.08 10.89
CA THR A 342 -18.81 27.56 9.50
C THR A 342 -18.93 26.39 8.51
N LEU A 343 -18.26 25.27 8.77
CA LEU A 343 -18.37 24.07 7.94
C LEU A 343 -19.79 23.49 7.96
N MET A 344 -20.40 23.38 9.13
CA MET A 344 -21.79 22.90 9.24
C MET A 344 -22.78 23.82 8.50
N SER A 345 -22.53 25.13 8.51
CA SER A 345 -23.36 26.10 7.77
C SER A 345 -23.22 25.92 6.26
N GLU A 346 -21.99 25.75 5.75
CA GLU A 346 -21.74 25.42 4.33
C GLU A 346 -22.51 24.14 3.93
N LEU A 347 -22.46 23.09 4.74
CA LEU A 347 -23.17 21.84 4.47
C LEU A 347 -24.69 22.03 4.50
N ALA A 348 -25.23 22.77 5.47
CA ALA A 348 -26.67 23.03 5.56
C ALA A 348 -27.21 23.90 4.42
N GLU A 349 -26.42 24.85 3.92
CA GLU A 349 -26.77 25.66 2.75
C GLU A 349 -26.83 24.82 1.47
N GLU A 350 -25.85 23.94 1.26
CA GLU A 350 -25.81 23.05 0.10
C GLU A 350 -26.91 21.98 0.15
N GLU A 351 -27.29 21.53 1.34
CA GLU A 351 -28.45 20.67 1.54
C GLU A 351 -29.75 21.38 1.16
N LYS A 352 -29.96 22.64 1.58
CA LYS A 352 -31.11 23.46 1.16
C LYS A 352 -31.12 23.74 -0.35
N ALA A 353 -29.95 23.85 -0.96
CA ALA A 353 -29.80 24.01 -2.41
C ALA A 353 -30.08 22.71 -3.19
N GLY A 354 -30.36 21.59 -2.51
CA GLY A 354 -30.64 20.30 -3.13
C GLY A 354 -29.40 19.63 -3.73
N ARG A 355 -28.19 20.01 -3.27
CA ARG A 355 -26.95 19.41 -3.78
C ARG A 355 -26.83 17.93 -3.41
N PHE A 356 -27.25 17.55 -2.21
CA PHE A 356 -27.12 16.17 -1.72
C PHE A 356 -28.33 15.35 -2.13
N ALA A 357 -28.11 14.35 -2.97
CA ALA A 357 -29.17 13.52 -3.54
C ALA A 357 -29.74 12.47 -2.58
N ARG A 358 -29.01 12.14 -1.50
CA ARG A 358 -29.36 11.05 -0.59
C ARG A 358 -29.90 11.55 0.74
N GLU A 359 -30.99 10.93 1.18
CA GLU A 359 -31.64 11.19 2.47
C GLU A 359 -30.99 10.45 3.65
N ASP A 360 -30.15 9.45 3.38
CA ASP A 360 -29.45 8.68 4.42
C ASP A 360 -28.24 9.40 5.03
N GLY A 361 -28.02 10.67 4.67
CA GLY A 361 -26.93 11.51 5.16
C GLY A 361 -25.57 11.26 4.50
N LEU A 362 -25.46 10.22 3.67
CA LEU A 362 -24.24 9.96 2.90
C LEU A 362 -24.11 10.96 1.74
N VAL A 363 -22.87 11.13 1.29
CA VAL A 363 -22.51 12.06 0.21
C VAL A 363 -21.60 11.37 -0.80
N SER A 364 -21.70 11.78 -2.05
CA SER A 364 -20.82 11.36 -3.14
C SER A 364 -19.66 12.33 -3.32
N TRP A 365 -18.55 11.85 -3.88
CA TRP A 365 -17.37 12.64 -4.20
C TRP A 365 -17.71 13.90 -5.02
N ASN A 366 -18.60 13.77 -6.00
CA ASN A 366 -18.94 14.87 -6.89
C ASN A 366 -19.74 15.98 -6.19
N GLU A 367 -20.48 15.67 -5.13
CA GLU A 367 -21.22 16.66 -4.35
C GLU A 367 -20.28 17.49 -3.46
N VAL A 368 -19.22 16.87 -2.94
CA VAL A 368 -18.40 17.47 -1.87
C VAL A 368 -17.04 18.02 -2.30
N ARG A 369 -16.46 17.53 -3.40
CA ARG A 369 -15.07 17.85 -3.79
C ARG A 369 -14.83 19.34 -4.06
N ASP A 370 -15.88 20.09 -4.40
CA ASP A 370 -15.80 21.49 -4.79
C ASP A 370 -16.28 22.44 -3.68
N LEU A 371 -16.60 21.91 -2.48
CA LEU A 371 -17.04 22.72 -1.33
C LEU A 371 -15.86 23.53 -0.76
N PRO A 372 -15.90 24.88 -0.80
CA PRO A 372 -14.74 25.71 -0.48
C PRO A 372 -14.18 25.51 0.94
N PHE A 373 -15.02 25.54 1.96
CA PHE A 373 -14.59 25.51 3.35
C PHE A 373 -14.22 24.09 3.79
N LEU A 374 -14.95 23.06 3.35
CA LEU A 374 -14.52 21.66 3.51
C LEU A 374 -13.12 21.43 2.91
N ASN A 375 -12.86 21.92 1.69
CA ASN A 375 -11.54 21.87 1.07
C ASN A 375 -10.47 22.55 1.94
N ALA A 376 -10.79 23.72 2.50
CA ALA A 376 -9.91 24.47 3.37
C ALA A 376 -9.58 23.71 4.66
N VAL A 377 -10.58 23.09 5.29
CA VAL A 377 -10.43 22.28 6.52
C VAL A 377 -9.53 21.06 6.26
N VAL A 378 -9.77 20.32 5.18
CA VAL A 378 -8.94 19.14 4.83
C VAL A 378 -7.49 19.56 4.55
N LYS A 379 -7.28 20.63 3.79
CA LYS A 379 -5.94 21.16 3.49
C LYS A 379 -5.22 21.63 4.75
N GLU A 380 -5.92 22.34 5.64
CA GLU A 380 -5.34 22.86 6.87
C GLU A 380 -4.99 21.75 7.86
N ALA A 381 -5.77 20.67 7.91
CA ALA A 381 -5.45 19.50 8.73
C ALA A 381 -4.19 18.79 8.25
N LEU A 382 -4.08 18.54 6.95
CA LEU A 382 -2.88 17.98 6.33
C LEU A 382 -1.65 18.88 6.52
N ARG A 383 -1.85 20.20 6.59
CA ARG A 383 -0.78 21.18 6.85
C ARG A 383 -0.33 21.14 8.30
N CYS A 384 -1.25 21.35 9.23
CA CYS A 384 -0.96 21.44 10.67
C CYS A 384 -0.45 20.12 11.23
N HIS A 385 -0.91 19.01 10.64
CA HIS A 385 -0.74 17.67 11.17
C HIS A 385 -0.50 16.62 10.08
N PRO A 386 0.65 16.68 9.39
CA PRO A 386 0.99 15.69 8.38
C PRO A 386 1.21 14.32 9.05
N ALA A 387 0.54 13.28 8.54
CA ALA A 387 0.60 11.94 9.13
C ALA A 387 2.02 11.34 9.17
N ALA A 388 2.82 11.60 8.13
CA ALA A 388 4.24 11.23 8.12
C ALA A 388 5.05 12.20 8.99
N GLY A 389 5.49 11.73 10.15
CA GLY A 389 6.16 12.55 11.17
C GLY A 389 7.68 12.65 11.06
N LEU A 390 8.33 11.84 10.21
CA LEU A 390 9.78 11.83 10.03
C LEU A 390 10.19 12.38 8.66
N MET A 391 11.47 12.72 8.55
CA MET A 391 12.11 13.17 7.32
C MET A 391 12.03 12.11 6.22
N LEU A 392 11.70 12.53 4.99
CA LEU A 392 11.73 11.63 3.83
C LEU A 392 13.15 11.52 3.25
N GLU A 393 13.97 10.67 3.86
CA GLU A 393 15.41 10.54 3.57
C GLU A 393 15.74 10.17 2.12
N ARG A 394 16.78 10.80 1.57
CA ARG A 394 17.37 10.54 0.26
C ARG A 394 18.89 10.58 0.34
N ILE A 395 19.56 9.78 -0.48
CA ILE A 395 21.01 9.80 -0.64
C ILE A 395 21.37 10.82 -1.72
N VAL A 396 22.30 11.72 -1.40
CA VAL A 396 22.81 12.73 -2.33
C VAL A 396 23.62 12.04 -3.44
N PRO A 397 23.37 12.31 -4.73
CA PRO A 397 24.13 11.75 -5.83
C PRO A 397 25.58 12.26 -5.84
N ALA A 398 26.45 11.62 -6.63
CA ALA A 398 27.89 11.94 -6.68
C ALA A 398 28.20 13.42 -6.96
N ARG A 399 27.32 14.14 -7.66
CA ARG A 399 27.45 15.58 -7.95
C ARG A 399 27.28 16.51 -6.74
N GLY A 400 26.86 15.99 -5.59
CA GLY A 400 26.54 16.79 -4.41
C GLY A 400 25.20 17.53 -4.50
N LEU A 401 24.90 18.31 -3.47
CA LEU A 401 23.73 19.20 -3.37
C LEU A 401 24.19 20.57 -2.88
N GLU A 402 23.85 21.61 -3.63
CA GLU A 402 23.94 23.00 -3.17
C GLU A 402 22.59 23.42 -2.59
N VAL A 403 22.56 23.89 -1.35
CA VAL A 403 21.35 24.35 -0.68
C VAL A 403 21.69 25.42 0.36
N ASP A 404 21.02 26.57 0.29
CA ASP A 404 21.18 27.69 1.23
C ASP A 404 22.67 28.03 1.53
N GLY A 405 23.49 28.13 0.48
CA GLY A 405 24.92 28.43 0.57
C GLY A 405 25.83 27.30 1.09
N HIS A 406 25.28 26.10 1.33
CA HIS A 406 26.02 24.93 1.78
C HIS A 406 26.14 23.88 0.66
N HIS A 407 27.34 23.33 0.51
CA HIS A 407 27.59 22.14 -0.30
C HIS A 407 27.51 20.87 0.54
N ILE A 408 26.63 19.94 0.15
CA ILE A 408 26.50 18.61 0.76
C ILE A 408 27.10 17.57 -0.20
N PRO A 409 28.19 16.87 0.18
CA PRO A 409 28.82 15.89 -0.70
C PRO A 409 27.95 14.67 -0.97
N GLY A 410 28.19 14.01 -2.12
CA GLY A 410 27.53 12.76 -2.49
C GLY A 410 27.73 11.64 -1.46
N GLY A 411 26.73 10.77 -1.31
CA GLY A 411 26.73 9.67 -0.33
C GLY A 411 26.17 10.06 1.05
N ASN A 412 26.04 11.35 1.35
CA ASN A 412 25.31 11.81 2.54
C ASN A 412 23.79 11.66 2.36
N ILE A 413 23.07 11.67 3.48
CA ILE A 413 21.62 11.59 3.56
C ILE A 413 21.06 13.00 3.76
N VAL A 414 20.07 13.36 2.96
CA VAL A 414 19.28 14.60 3.07
C VAL A 414 17.79 14.29 3.10
N GLY A 415 16.98 15.20 3.61
CA GLY A 415 15.55 15.13 3.42
C GLY A 415 14.80 16.29 4.04
N VAL A 416 13.49 16.31 3.81
CA VAL A 416 12.57 17.33 4.29
C VAL A 416 11.57 16.68 5.24
N ASN A 417 11.30 17.35 6.37
CA ASN A 417 10.22 17.02 7.29
C ASN A 417 9.02 17.93 7.04
N ALA A 418 7.85 17.34 6.74
CA ALA A 418 6.61 18.09 6.52
C ALA A 418 6.22 18.95 7.72
N TRP A 419 6.45 18.48 8.96
CA TRP A 419 6.16 19.23 10.18
C TRP A 419 6.93 20.55 10.27
N VAL A 420 8.15 20.59 9.73
CA VAL A 420 8.97 21.80 9.67
C VAL A 420 8.55 22.66 8.48
N LEU A 421 8.49 22.07 7.28
CA LEU A 421 8.17 22.79 6.06
C LEU A 421 6.81 23.50 6.13
N HIS A 422 5.79 22.83 6.67
CA HIS A 422 4.44 23.37 6.76
C HIS A 422 4.29 24.54 7.74
N ARG A 423 5.33 24.84 8.53
CA ARG A 423 5.45 26.00 9.42
C ARG A 423 6.26 27.14 8.83
N ASN A 424 6.70 27.01 7.58
CA ASN A 424 7.40 28.10 6.88
C ASN A 424 6.48 29.32 6.76
N LYS A 425 6.85 30.40 7.44
CA LYS A 425 6.05 31.63 7.54
C LYS A 425 5.96 32.41 6.24
N ASP A 426 6.95 32.25 5.35
CA ASP A 426 6.92 32.90 4.04
C ASP A 426 5.88 32.24 3.12
N ILE A 427 5.64 30.93 3.28
CA ILE A 427 4.68 30.18 2.48
C ILE A 427 3.29 30.22 3.10
N PHE A 428 3.16 29.95 4.40
CA PHE A 428 1.86 29.76 5.03
C PHE A 428 1.40 30.98 5.84
N GLY A 429 2.19 32.06 5.85
CA GLY A 429 1.89 33.29 6.60
C GLY A 429 2.54 33.31 7.98
N HIS A 430 2.61 34.49 8.60
CA HIS A 430 3.21 34.69 9.93
C HIS A 430 2.61 33.78 11.01
N ASP A 431 1.34 33.41 10.86
CA ASP A 431 0.58 32.54 11.77
C ASP A 431 0.63 31.05 11.37
N ALA A 432 1.65 30.61 10.62
CA ALA A 432 1.78 29.23 10.15
C ALA A 432 1.73 28.18 11.27
N ASP A 433 2.04 28.52 12.51
CA ASP A 433 1.94 27.59 13.65
C ASP A 433 0.50 27.35 14.13
N ARG A 434 -0.48 28.10 13.60
CA ARG A 434 -1.89 28.05 14.02
C ARG A 434 -2.77 27.38 12.99
N TRP A 435 -3.74 26.62 13.49
CA TRP A 435 -4.90 26.17 12.71
C TRP A 435 -5.71 27.38 12.24
N ARG A 436 -5.87 27.54 10.93
CA ARG A 436 -6.74 28.56 10.32
C ARG A 436 -7.15 28.13 8.91
N PRO A 437 -8.27 27.42 8.73
CA PRO A 437 -8.76 27.01 7.41
C PRO A 437 -8.99 28.19 6.48
N SER A 438 -9.46 29.33 7.02
CA SER A 438 -9.76 30.53 6.23
C SER A 438 -8.58 31.04 5.38
N ARG A 439 -7.32 30.69 5.72
CA ARG A 439 -6.14 31.03 4.91
C ARG A 439 -6.24 30.52 3.46
N TRP A 440 -6.91 29.39 3.25
CA TRP A 440 -7.07 28.78 1.91
C TRP A 440 -8.16 29.45 1.07
N ILE A 441 -9.00 30.27 1.72
CA ILE A 441 -10.09 31.04 1.11
C ILE A 441 -9.64 32.48 0.86
N GLU A 442 -8.99 33.09 1.85
CA GLU A 442 -8.55 34.49 1.82
C GLU A 442 -7.29 34.73 0.98
N ALA A 443 -6.48 33.68 0.74
CA ALA A 443 -5.27 33.79 -0.06
C ALA A 443 -5.58 34.17 -1.51
N SER A 444 -4.74 35.05 -2.08
CA SER A 444 -4.74 35.32 -3.51
C SER A 444 -4.47 34.03 -4.31
N THR A 445 -4.89 34.01 -5.58
CA THR A 445 -4.69 32.83 -6.45
C THR A 445 -3.22 32.38 -6.50
N GLU A 446 -2.29 33.32 -6.58
CA GLU A 446 -0.85 33.01 -6.60
C GLU A 446 -0.36 32.45 -5.25
N GLN A 447 -0.80 33.05 -4.14
CA GLN A 447 -0.42 32.57 -2.81
C GLN A 447 -0.99 31.18 -2.53
N LYS A 448 -2.24 30.93 -2.94
CA LYS A 448 -2.88 29.61 -2.83
C LYS A 448 -2.12 28.57 -3.64
N ARG A 449 -1.77 28.87 -4.89
CA ARG A 449 -0.92 28.00 -5.73
C ARG A 449 0.42 27.71 -5.08
N ARG A 450 1.06 28.73 -4.49
CA ARG A 450 2.33 28.57 -3.77
C ARG A 450 2.18 27.65 -2.56
N MET A 451 1.17 27.84 -1.71
CA MET A 451 0.90 26.95 -0.57
C MET A 451 0.62 25.51 -1.01
N GLU A 452 -0.14 25.32 -2.09
CA GLU A 452 -0.44 23.99 -2.64
C GLU A 452 0.81 23.28 -3.18
N ASN A 453 1.70 24.01 -3.86
CA ASN A 453 2.97 23.46 -4.38
C ASN A 453 3.92 22.98 -3.28
N TYR A 454 3.82 23.56 -2.08
CA TYR A 454 4.64 23.20 -0.91
C TYR A 454 3.89 22.37 0.13
N MET A 455 2.70 21.87 -0.20
CA MET A 455 2.00 20.88 0.61
C MET A 455 2.70 19.52 0.47
N PHE A 456 3.46 19.14 1.49
CA PHE A 456 4.31 17.95 1.52
C PHE A 456 3.72 16.80 2.34
N ALA A 457 2.44 16.88 2.74
CA ALA A 457 1.74 15.85 3.50
C ALA A 457 1.73 14.47 2.81
N PHE A 458 1.82 14.44 1.48
CA PHE A 458 1.87 13.22 0.67
C PHE A 458 3.25 12.99 0.01
N GLY A 459 4.28 13.71 0.43
CA GLY A 459 5.59 13.77 -0.24
C GLY A 459 5.53 14.46 -1.60
N ALA A 460 6.59 14.30 -2.43
CA ALA A 460 6.69 14.93 -3.74
C ALA A 460 7.35 14.05 -4.82
N GLY A 461 7.16 14.48 -6.06
CA GLY A 461 7.74 13.92 -7.29
C GLY A 461 7.52 12.42 -7.50
N SER A 462 8.54 11.70 -7.96
CA SER A 462 8.42 10.31 -8.42
C SER A 462 8.00 9.32 -7.31
N ARG A 463 8.19 9.70 -6.05
CA ARG A 463 7.86 8.91 -4.86
C ARG A 463 6.65 9.46 -4.08
N THR A 464 5.85 10.35 -4.68
CA THR A 464 4.60 10.86 -4.08
C THR A 464 3.68 9.69 -3.70
N CYS A 465 2.98 9.83 -2.57
CA CYS A 465 2.04 8.84 -2.06
C CYS A 465 1.08 8.38 -3.17
N ILE A 466 1.03 7.06 -3.41
CA ILE A 466 0.13 6.49 -4.41
C ILE A 466 -1.33 6.48 -3.92
N GLY A 467 -1.53 6.39 -2.60
CA GLY A 467 -2.84 6.38 -1.95
C GLY A 467 -3.44 7.76 -1.68
N LYS A 468 -2.81 8.87 -2.11
CA LYS A 468 -3.30 10.24 -1.87
C LYS A 468 -4.78 10.38 -2.21
N ASN A 469 -5.17 9.89 -3.37
CA ASN A 469 -6.54 9.97 -3.87
C ASN A 469 -7.54 9.14 -3.05
N ILE A 470 -7.12 8.02 -2.47
CA ILE A 470 -7.95 7.20 -1.57
C ILE A 470 -8.22 8.00 -0.30
N SER A 471 -7.15 8.50 0.32
CA SER A 471 -7.22 9.25 1.57
C SER A 471 -8.08 10.52 1.42
N LEU A 472 -7.96 11.24 0.31
CA LEU A 472 -8.83 12.38 0.01
C LEU A 472 -10.29 11.93 -0.18
N LEU A 473 -10.56 10.91 -0.98
CA LEU A 473 -11.93 10.40 -1.16
C LEU A 473 -12.58 10.06 0.19
N GLU A 474 -11.85 9.37 1.07
CA GLU A 474 -12.32 9.05 2.43
C GLU A 474 -12.62 10.32 3.25
N MET A 475 -11.68 11.28 3.29
CA MET A 475 -11.86 12.53 4.04
C MET A 475 -13.06 13.35 3.58
N TYR A 476 -13.16 13.57 2.25
CA TYR A 476 -14.22 14.38 1.68
C TYR A 476 -15.59 13.74 1.81
N LYS A 477 -15.69 12.41 1.96
CA LYS A 477 -16.98 11.74 2.17
C LYS A 477 -17.34 11.64 3.65
N MET A 478 -16.42 11.15 4.47
CA MET A 478 -16.70 10.82 5.87
C MET A 478 -16.91 12.07 6.73
N VAL A 479 -16.12 13.14 6.53
CA VAL A 479 -16.24 14.36 7.34
C VAL A 479 -17.63 15.00 7.21
N PRO A 480 -18.11 15.36 6.01
CA PRO A 480 -19.45 15.94 5.87
C PRO A 480 -20.57 14.95 6.19
N ALA A 481 -20.44 13.66 5.85
CA ALA A 481 -21.47 12.68 6.20
C ALA A 481 -21.66 12.58 7.72
N LEU A 482 -20.57 12.65 8.48
CA LEU A 482 -20.62 12.58 9.93
C LEU A 482 -21.20 13.89 10.53
N LEU A 483 -20.76 15.06 10.05
CA LEU A 483 -21.24 16.36 10.55
C LEU A 483 -22.70 16.66 10.17
N ARG A 484 -23.21 16.07 9.09
CA ARG A 484 -24.64 16.14 8.74
C ARG A 484 -25.51 15.29 9.66
N ARG A 485 -24.95 14.27 10.33
CA ARG A 485 -25.69 13.29 11.13
C ARG A 485 -25.54 13.50 12.63
N TYR A 486 -24.39 13.98 13.10
CA TYR A 486 -24.08 14.10 14.53
C TYR A 486 -23.51 15.46 14.89
N GLU A 487 -23.83 15.90 16.11
CA GLU A 487 -23.11 16.95 16.80
C GLU A 487 -21.96 16.31 17.60
N LEU A 488 -20.76 16.84 17.45
CA LEU A 488 -19.56 16.32 18.11
C LEU A 488 -19.01 17.36 19.09
N GLU A 489 -18.83 16.95 20.34
CA GLU A 489 -18.24 17.79 21.38
C GLU A 489 -17.25 16.98 22.21
N PHE A 490 -16.26 17.68 22.78
CA PHE A 490 -15.42 17.06 23.81
C PHE A 490 -16.20 16.96 25.12
N PRO A 491 -15.98 15.91 25.94
CA PRO A 491 -16.53 15.83 27.27
C PRO A 491 -16.14 17.01 28.19
N SER A 492 -15.00 17.66 27.90
CA SER A 492 -14.55 18.88 28.57
C SER A 492 -13.76 19.77 27.61
N ALA A 493 -13.86 21.08 27.80
CA ALA A 493 -13.11 22.09 27.04
C ALA A 493 -11.59 21.94 27.16
N ASP A 494 -11.10 21.37 28.27
CA ASP A 494 -9.67 21.17 28.54
C ASP A 494 -9.09 19.92 27.88
N ASN A 495 -9.89 19.11 27.17
CA ASN A 495 -9.41 17.89 26.53
C ASN A 495 -8.34 18.17 25.47
N THR A 496 -7.06 18.00 25.80
CA THR A 496 -5.96 18.12 24.84
C THR A 496 -5.52 16.75 24.33
N TRP A 497 -4.97 16.70 23.11
CA TRP A 497 -4.30 15.49 22.65
C TRP A 497 -2.88 15.35 23.19
N ARG A 498 -2.45 14.09 23.35
CA ARG A 498 -1.03 13.73 23.48
C ARG A 498 -0.62 13.02 22.21
N LEU A 499 0.49 13.44 21.61
CA LEU A 499 0.99 12.92 20.34
C LEU A 499 2.20 12.01 20.61
N ASN A 500 2.19 10.78 20.09
CA ASN A 500 3.36 9.90 20.05
C ASN A 500 3.70 9.57 18.59
N ASN A 501 4.84 10.04 18.09
CA ASN A 501 5.30 9.84 16.72
C ASN A 501 5.96 8.46 16.55
N GLU A 502 5.27 7.57 15.84
CA GLU A 502 5.67 6.18 15.56
C GLU A 502 5.73 5.97 14.04
N ASN A 503 6.67 6.62 13.36
CA ASN A 503 7.00 6.57 11.92
C ASN A 503 5.91 6.71 10.83
N THR A 504 4.63 6.59 11.12
CA THR A 504 3.53 6.92 10.20
C THR A 504 2.37 7.61 10.89
N GLY A 505 2.54 7.99 12.15
CA GLY A 505 1.50 8.71 12.86
C GLY A 505 1.85 9.21 14.23
N SER A 506 1.15 10.27 14.59
CA SER A 506 1.02 10.71 15.96
C SER A 506 -0.31 10.16 16.53
N ARG A 507 -0.26 9.21 17.46
CA ARG A 507 -1.47 8.72 18.12
C ARG A 507 -1.80 9.57 19.34
N LEU A 508 -3.11 9.80 19.52
CA LEU A 508 -3.79 10.26 20.72
C LEU A 508 -3.87 9.11 21.74
N LEU A 509 -3.18 9.21 22.86
CA LEU A 509 -3.45 8.32 24.00
C LEU A 509 -4.75 8.79 24.69
N SER A 510 -5.84 8.04 24.53
CA SER A 510 -6.95 8.09 25.47
C SER A 510 -6.48 7.49 26.81
N HIS A 511 -6.90 8.08 27.93
CA HIS A 511 -6.45 7.69 29.28
C HIS A 511 -6.92 6.29 29.74
N SER A 512 -7.33 5.39 28.85
CA SER A 512 -7.90 4.08 29.24
C SER A 512 -7.07 2.85 28.87
N GLN A 513 -5.86 2.97 28.31
CA GLN A 513 -4.99 1.80 28.06
C GLN A 513 -3.59 1.83 28.71
N ALA A 514 -3.33 2.76 29.64
CA ALA A 514 -2.18 2.69 30.54
C ALA A 514 -2.48 1.94 31.87
N ALA A 515 -3.69 1.43 32.06
CA ALA A 515 -4.07 0.72 33.27
C ALA A 515 -3.92 -0.80 33.11
N LYS A 516 -2.68 -1.30 33.17
CA LYS A 516 -2.35 -2.62 33.77
C LYS A 516 -0.83 -2.83 33.82
N ARG A 517 -0.32 -2.76 35.07
CA ARG A 517 1.04 -3.04 35.57
C ARG A 517 1.95 -1.81 35.67
N TRP A 518 1.83 -1.05 36.76
CA TRP A 518 2.59 -1.21 37.99
C TRP A 518 2.02 -0.26 39.05
N ILE A 519 1.82 -0.78 40.27
CA ILE A 519 1.29 -0.08 41.44
C ILE A 519 2.47 0.62 42.14
N SER A 520 2.43 1.95 42.30
CA SER A 520 2.69 2.67 43.57
C SER A 520 2.89 4.19 43.36
N SER A 521 2.35 4.94 44.32
CA SER A 521 2.49 6.38 44.62
C SER A 521 2.04 7.42 43.59
N TRP A 522 0.89 8.02 43.92
CA TRP A 522 0.60 9.43 43.70
C TRP A 522 1.70 10.33 44.28
N VAL A 523 2.19 11.29 43.49
CA VAL A 523 2.58 12.62 43.96
C VAL A 523 2.07 13.61 42.93
N GLY A 524 1.17 14.48 43.36
CA GLY A 524 0.71 15.61 42.55
C GLY A 524 1.79 16.69 42.49
N ASP A 525 1.78 17.45 41.41
CA ASP A 525 1.97 18.88 41.57
C ASP A 525 1.25 19.68 40.49
N ASP A 526 0.84 20.85 40.95
CA ASP A 526 -0.31 21.64 40.56
C ASP A 526 0.03 22.69 39.47
N GLN A 527 -0.97 22.98 38.63
CA GLN A 527 -1.31 24.27 38.02
C GLN A 527 -0.26 25.16 37.30
N ARG A 528 -0.56 25.51 36.03
CA ARG A 528 -1.17 26.80 35.59
C ARG A 528 -1.19 26.94 34.06
N ILE A 529 -2.37 27.13 33.49
CA ILE A 529 -2.63 27.91 32.26
C ILE A 529 -3.22 29.24 32.75
N PRO A 530 -2.69 30.42 32.36
CA PRO A 530 -3.34 31.15 31.27
C PRO A 530 -2.43 32.05 30.40
N GLY A 531 -2.76 32.10 29.10
CA GLY A 531 -2.77 33.33 28.31
C GLY A 531 -1.46 33.92 27.76
N VAL A 532 -1.50 34.21 26.46
CA VAL A 532 -0.70 35.23 25.74
C VAL A 532 0.74 34.83 25.40
N PHE A 533 0.94 34.50 24.12
CA PHE A 533 2.27 34.44 23.48
C PHE A 533 2.96 35.81 23.55
N ARG A 534 3.86 35.99 24.53
CA ARG A 534 5.01 36.92 24.49
C ARG A 534 6.13 36.36 25.37
N GLY A 535 7.35 36.33 24.82
CA GLY A 535 8.57 36.17 25.59
C GLY A 535 9.23 34.79 25.46
N LEU A 536 10.26 34.72 24.63
CA LEU A 536 11.34 33.74 24.76
C LEU A 536 12.04 33.95 26.11
N GLU A 537 12.10 32.92 26.94
CA GLU A 537 13.22 32.73 27.86
C GLU A 537 13.71 31.28 27.82
N HIS A 538 15.03 31.16 27.67
CA HIS A 538 15.81 29.94 27.63
C HIS A 538 15.60 29.06 28.88
N SER A 539 15.01 27.86 28.74
CA SER A 539 15.35 26.69 29.60
C SER A 539 14.67 25.35 29.22
N THR A 540 14.22 25.13 27.97
CA THR A 540 13.54 23.87 27.62
C THR A 540 14.47 22.66 27.45
N TYR A 541 15.79 22.83 27.59
CA TYR A 541 16.76 21.74 27.46
C TYR A 541 16.89 20.85 28.72
N ASP A 542 16.54 21.34 29.92
CA ASP A 542 16.84 20.64 31.17
C ASP A 542 15.69 19.78 31.75
N LYS A 543 14.49 19.84 31.18
CA LYS A 543 13.31 19.08 31.67
C LYS A 543 12.99 17.79 30.89
N ILE A 544 13.92 17.29 30.08
CA ILE A 544 13.83 15.99 29.37
C ILE A 544 14.81 14.99 30.01
N ARG A 545 14.81 14.87 31.34
CA ARG A 545 15.83 14.08 32.06
C ARG A 545 15.32 12.78 32.69
N ASP A 546 14.01 12.58 32.82
CA ASP A 546 13.49 11.38 33.49
C ASP A 546 12.86 10.40 32.49
N ALA A 547 13.73 9.60 31.87
CA ALA A 547 13.38 8.31 31.31
C ALA A 547 14.53 7.36 31.64
N ASP A 548 14.34 6.51 32.64
CA ASP A 548 15.31 5.49 33.04
C ASP A 548 15.60 4.57 31.85
N MET A 549 16.84 4.64 31.37
CA MET A 549 17.32 3.95 30.19
C MET A 549 17.95 2.60 30.60
N ASN A 550 17.30 1.50 30.25
CA ASN A 550 17.93 0.18 30.26
C ASN A 550 17.95 -0.40 28.83
N LEU A 551 19.15 -0.42 28.20
CA LEU A 551 19.34 -1.04 26.88
C LEU A 551 19.00 -2.55 26.87
N PHE A 552 19.11 -3.24 28.01
CA PHE A 552 18.65 -4.62 28.13
C PHE A 552 17.12 -4.70 28.17
N GLN A 553 16.44 -3.74 28.79
CA GLN A 553 14.97 -3.67 28.74
C GLN A 553 14.49 -3.35 27.32
N PHE A 554 15.17 -2.46 26.60
CA PHE A 554 14.95 -2.24 25.17
C PHE A 554 15.09 -3.56 24.38
N ALA A 555 16.19 -4.30 24.53
CA ALA A 555 16.35 -5.59 23.86
C ALA A 555 15.29 -6.63 24.28
N PHE A 556 14.89 -6.65 25.56
CA PHE A 556 13.90 -7.58 26.12
C PHE A 556 12.47 -7.29 25.63
N ASP A 557 12.03 -6.02 25.69
CA ASP A 557 10.72 -5.57 25.21
C ASP A 557 10.56 -5.75 23.70
N PHE A 558 11.64 -5.63 22.92
CA PHE A 558 11.61 -5.85 21.47
C PHE A 558 11.78 -7.32 21.05
N CYS A 559 12.40 -8.17 21.88
CA CYS A 559 12.48 -9.62 21.64
C CYS A 559 11.18 -10.35 22.03
N ALA A 560 10.41 -9.82 22.96
CA ALA A 560 9.09 -10.31 23.34
C ALA A 560 8.04 -9.96 22.26
N SER A 561 8.04 -10.69 21.15
CA SER A 561 6.94 -10.65 20.19
C SER A 561 5.60 -11.02 20.87
N PRO A 562 4.47 -10.38 20.55
CA PRO A 562 3.15 -10.71 21.13
C PRO A 562 2.60 -12.09 20.72
N HIS A 563 3.41 -12.98 20.14
CA HIS A 563 3.01 -14.31 19.69
C HIS A 563 2.75 -15.35 20.80
N SER A 564 2.78 -14.99 22.09
CA SER A 564 2.64 -15.94 23.20
C SER A 564 1.21 -16.35 23.57
N LEU A 565 0.19 -15.99 22.77
CA LEU A 565 -1.19 -16.45 22.96
C LEU A 565 -1.84 -16.88 21.64
N ILE A 566 -1.39 -18.00 21.07
CA ILE A 566 -2.21 -18.79 20.14
C ILE A 566 -2.30 -20.21 20.71
N GLN A 567 -3.44 -20.51 21.33
CA GLN A 567 -3.74 -21.85 21.83
C GLN A 567 -3.97 -22.83 20.66
N GLN A 568 -3.18 -23.91 20.71
CA GLN A 568 -3.42 -25.27 20.22
C GLN A 568 -4.54 -25.49 19.17
N VAL A 569 -4.15 -25.55 17.90
CA VAL A 569 -4.81 -26.44 16.94
C VAL A 569 -4.03 -27.75 16.94
N ARG A 570 -4.61 -28.80 17.55
CA ARG A 570 -4.07 -30.17 17.55
C ARG A 570 -3.91 -30.65 16.11
N THR A 571 -2.68 -30.97 15.73
CA THR A 571 -2.36 -31.72 14.52
C THR A 571 -2.75 -33.19 14.73
N ALA A 572 -3.76 -33.68 14.00
CA ALA A 572 -3.98 -35.12 13.84
C ALA A 572 -3.00 -35.71 12.81
N PRO A 573 -2.62 -37.00 12.92
CA PRO A 573 -1.65 -37.60 12.01
C PRO A 573 -2.21 -37.70 10.58
N ARG A 574 -1.39 -37.33 9.61
CA ARG A 574 -1.65 -37.50 8.18
C ARG A 574 -1.79 -38.98 7.84
N THR A 575 -2.99 -39.40 7.46
CA THR A 575 -3.16 -40.51 6.51
C THR A 575 -3.12 -39.90 5.10
N MET A 576 -2.13 -40.31 4.30
CA MET A 576 -2.12 -39.98 2.87
C MET A 576 -3.26 -40.73 2.18
N SER A 577 -4.26 -40.00 1.72
CA SER A 577 -5.18 -40.49 0.68
C SER A 577 -4.68 -40.03 -0.71
N PRO A 578 -5.04 -40.73 -1.79
CA PRO A 578 -4.36 -40.60 -3.08
C PRO A 578 -4.67 -39.27 -3.76
N SER A 579 -3.66 -38.74 -4.45
CA SER A 579 -3.73 -37.66 -5.43
C SER A 579 -5.00 -37.74 -6.29
N LYS A 580 -5.84 -36.69 -6.26
CA LYS A 580 -6.94 -36.51 -7.23
C LYS A 580 -6.34 -36.05 -8.57
N THR A 581 -6.37 -36.96 -9.54
CA THR A 581 -5.83 -36.79 -10.88
C THR A 581 -6.56 -35.66 -11.62
N ARG A 582 -5.80 -34.71 -12.19
CA ARG A 582 -6.29 -33.71 -13.16
C ARG A 582 -6.95 -34.47 -14.32
N ALA A 583 -8.13 -34.04 -14.78
CA ALA A 583 -8.78 -34.66 -15.93
C ALA A 583 -7.80 -34.76 -17.10
N ALA A 584 -7.69 -35.95 -17.70
CA ALA A 584 -6.83 -36.19 -18.84
C ALA A 584 -7.16 -35.20 -19.96
N ARG A 585 -6.13 -34.74 -20.68
CA ARG A 585 -6.23 -33.74 -21.75
C ARG A 585 -5.71 -34.34 -23.04
N VAL A 586 -6.36 -34.03 -24.15
CA VAL A 586 -5.92 -34.48 -25.47
C VAL A 586 -4.94 -33.44 -26.03
N GLU A 587 -3.65 -33.77 -26.04
CA GLU A 587 -2.60 -32.82 -26.45
C GLU A 587 -2.59 -32.45 -27.94
N THR A 588 -3.36 -33.17 -28.77
CA THR A 588 -3.53 -32.85 -30.19
C THR A 588 -4.66 -31.84 -30.45
N ASP A 589 -5.50 -31.56 -29.44
CA ASP A 589 -6.75 -30.83 -29.60
C ASP A 589 -6.79 -29.61 -28.68
N VAL A 590 -6.95 -28.43 -29.26
CA VAL A 590 -7.00 -27.18 -28.50
C VAL A 590 -8.32 -26.45 -28.72
N LEU A 591 -8.85 -25.91 -27.64
CA LEU A 591 -10.02 -25.05 -27.61
C LEU A 591 -9.58 -23.59 -27.59
N LEU A 592 -10.10 -22.78 -28.51
CA LEU A 592 -9.80 -21.36 -28.62
C LEU A 592 -11.02 -20.52 -29.05
N ALA A 593 -11.02 -19.24 -28.73
CA ALA A 593 -12.11 -18.34 -29.06
C ALA A 593 -12.02 -17.85 -30.52
N ILE A 594 -13.16 -17.77 -31.22
CA ILE A 594 -13.27 -17.18 -32.55
C ILE A 594 -14.48 -16.25 -32.61
N LYS A 595 -14.36 -15.16 -33.37
CA LYS A 595 -15.49 -14.26 -33.61
C LYS A 595 -16.43 -14.84 -34.70
N PRO A 596 -17.75 -14.60 -34.60
CA PRO A 596 -18.72 -15.07 -35.59
C PRO A 596 -18.34 -14.72 -37.04
N GLU A 597 -17.89 -13.48 -37.30
CA GLU A 597 -17.51 -13.06 -38.66
C GLU A 597 -16.31 -13.85 -39.22
N HIS A 598 -15.38 -14.26 -38.35
CA HIS A 598 -14.22 -15.03 -38.76
C HIS A 598 -14.56 -16.50 -38.98
N LEU A 599 -15.47 -17.05 -38.19
CA LEU A 599 -15.96 -18.40 -38.36
C LEU A 599 -16.80 -18.52 -39.64
N ALA A 600 -17.70 -17.56 -39.89
CA ALA A 600 -18.50 -17.49 -41.11
C ALA A 600 -17.62 -17.48 -42.38
N ASN A 601 -16.52 -16.70 -42.38
CA ASN A 601 -15.59 -16.66 -43.50
C ASN A 601 -14.81 -17.98 -43.68
N ILE A 602 -14.59 -18.75 -42.61
CA ILE A 602 -14.00 -20.09 -42.73
C ILE A 602 -15.03 -21.04 -43.34
N ILE A 603 -16.29 -21.01 -42.86
CA ILE A 603 -17.40 -21.82 -43.38
C ILE A 603 -17.62 -21.58 -44.88
N SER A 604 -17.57 -20.31 -45.33
CA SER A 604 -17.72 -19.95 -46.76
C SER A 604 -16.49 -20.27 -47.61
N ARG A 605 -15.43 -20.87 -47.04
CA ARG A 605 -14.12 -21.13 -47.68
C ARG A 605 -13.36 -19.89 -48.15
N GLU A 606 -13.83 -18.68 -47.82
CA GLU A 606 -13.14 -17.44 -48.15
C GLU A 606 -11.88 -17.22 -47.29
N LYS A 607 -11.86 -17.77 -46.06
CA LYS A 607 -10.72 -17.74 -45.13
C LYS A 607 -10.15 -19.15 -44.93
N ASN A 608 -8.92 -19.36 -45.40
CA ASN A 608 -8.21 -20.65 -45.35
C ASN A 608 -7.18 -20.77 -44.21
N HIS A 609 -6.90 -19.68 -43.49
CA HIS A 609 -5.95 -19.68 -42.38
C HIS A 609 -6.54 -19.03 -41.14
N GLU A 610 -6.27 -19.62 -39.98
CA GLU A 610 -6.56 -19.01 -38.68
C GLU A 610 -5.31 -18.32 -38.12
N TYR A 611 -5.41 -17.01 -37.84
CA TYR A 611 -4.26 -16.22 -37.41
C TYR A 611 -4.29 -15.92 -35.91
N ARG A 612 -3.17 -16.13 -35.22
CA ARG A 612 -3.05 -15.91 -33.77
C ARG A 612 -1.82 -15.09 -33.41
N LYS A 613 -1.94 -14.33 -32.32
CA LYS A 613 -0.83 -13.55 -31.71
C LYS A 613 0.13 -14.45 -30.91
N TYR A 614 -0.33 -15.63 -30.53
CA TYR A 614 0.37 -16.62 -29.72
C TYR A 614 0.57 -17.92 -30.51
N ARG A 615 1.60 -18.68 -30.14
CA ARG A 615 1.94 -19.97 -30.75
C ARG A 615 1.15 -21.10 -30.08
N LEU A 616 0.53 -21.95 -30.89
CA LEU A 616 0.03 -23.28 -30.50
C LEU A 616 1.21 -24.24 -30.31
N LYS A 617 1.10 -25.16 -29.35
CA LYS A 617 2.15 -26.17 -29.09
C LYS A 617 2.27 -27.13 -30.28
N ASP A 618 3.50 -27.60 -30.53
CA ASP A 618 3.78 -28.58 -31.58
C ASP A 618 2.99 -29.88 -31.29
N GLY A 619 2.49 -30.54 -32.34
CA GLY A 619 1.61 -31.71 -32.26
C GLY A 619 0.11 -31.41 -32.28
N VAL A 620 -0.31 -30.15 -32.15
CA VAL A 620 -1.73 -29.77 -32.27
C VAL A 620 -2.19 -29.94 -33.72
N SER A 621 -3.27 -30.70 -33.91
CA SER A 621 -3.88 -30.99 -35.21
C SER A 621 -5.35 -30.57 -35.30
N ARG A 622 -6.00 -30.20 -34.19
CA ARG A 622 -7.42 -29.83 -34.16
C ARG A 622 -7.69 -28.58 -33.31
N LEU A 623 -8.49 -27.67 -33.85
CA LEU A 623 -8.93 -26.43 -33.22
C LEU A 623 -10.44 -26.50 -32.95
N TRP A 624 -10.83 -26.56 -31.69
CA TRP A 624 -12.21 -26.46 -31.25
C TRP A 624 -12.54 -24.97 -31.14
N LEU A 625 -13.49 -24.53 -31.97
CA LEU A 625 -13.80 -23.12 -32.19
C LEU A 625 -14.95 -22.69 -31.29
N TYR A 626 -14.61 -21.95 -30.23
CA TYR A 626 -15.57 -21.35 -29.31
C TYR A 626 -16.03 -20.00 -29.85
N GLU A 627 -17.26 -19.93 -30.33
CA GLU A 627 -17.84 -18.72 -30.92
C GLU A 627 -18.19 -17.70 -29.83
N THR A 628 -17.59 -16.51 -29.90
CA THR A 628 -17.85 -15.42 -28.94
C THR A 628 -19.12 -14.67 -29.34
N GLY A 629 -20.21 -14.91 -28.61
CA GLY A 629 -21.53 -14.38 -28.93
C GLY A 629 -21.55 -12.86 -29.04
N SER A 630 -22.05 -12.35 -30.16
CA SER A 630 -22.38 -10.94 -30.38
C SER A 630 -23.82 -10.90 -30.91
N GLY A 631 -24.79 -10.59 -30.04
CA GLY A 631 -26.21 -10.49 -30.39
C GLY A 631 -27.04 -11.75 -30.10
N GLY A 632 -27.66 -11.81 -28.92
CA GLY A 632 -28.77 -12.72 -28.58
C GLY A 632 -28.49 -14.22 -28.47
N GLY A 633 -27.56 -14.78 -29.25
CA GLY A 633 -27.15 -16.18 -29.21
C GLY A 633 -26.05 -16.44 -28.16
N GLY A 634 -26.25 -17.44 -27.30
CA GLY A 634 -25.26 -17.81 -26.28
C GLY A 634 -23.93 -18.29 -26.89
N SER A 635 -22.81 -18.01 -26.21
CA SER A 635 -21.48 -18.44 -26.65
C SER A 635 -21.26 -19.94 -26.44
N SER A 636 -20.86 -20.66 -27.47
CA SER A 636 -20.71 -22.12 -27.47
C SER A 636 -19.58 -22.58 -28.40
N ILE A 637 -19.12 -23.82 -28.21
CA ILE A 637 -18.29 -24.50 -29.21
C ILE A 637 -19.23 -25.04 -30.27
N THR A 638 -19.03 -24.60 -31.51
CA THR A 638 -19.89 -24.96 -32.64
C THR A 638 -19.15 -25.76 -33.71
N HIS A 639 -17.85 -25.50 -33.89
CA HIS A 639 -17.08 -26.10 -34.98
C HIS A 639 -15.72 -26.62 -34.53
N ILE A 640 -15.17 -27.58 -35.27
CA ILE A 640 -13.84 -28.13 -35.09
C ILE A 640 -13.11 -28.05 -36.43
N ALA A 641 -11.98 -27.33 -36.47
CA ALA A 641 -11.12 -27.22 -37.64
C ALA A 641 -9.91 -28.15 -37.53
N VAL A 642 -9.58 -28.85 -38.60
CA VAL A 642 -8.37 -29.68 -38.69
C VAL A 642 -7.26 -28.86 -39.32
N ILE A 643 -6.08 -28.86 -38.70
CA ILE A 643 -4.88 -28.17 -39.16
C ILE A 643 -3.73 -29.19 -39.33
N PRO A 644 -2.75 -28.93 -40.22
CA PRO A 644 -1.61 -29.83 -40.35
C PRO A 644 -0.75 -29.76 -39.07
N PRO A 645 -0.43 -30.90 -38.43
CA PRO A 645 0.37 -30.88 -37.22
C PRO A 645 1.75 -30.31 -37.50
N ASN A 646 2.24 -29.44 -36.62
CA ASN A 646 3.55 -28.77 -36.69
C ASN A 646 3.74 -27.76 -37.83
N THR A 647 2.73 -27.55 -38.68
CA THR A 647 2.78 -26.57 -39.76
C THR A 647 2.22 -25.24 -39.29
N ARG A 648 3.03 -24.19 -39.41
CA ARG A 648 2.65 -22.80 -39.13
C ARG A 648 3.38 -21.86 -40.08
N HIS A 649 2.75 -20.73 -40.37
CA HIS A 649 3.33 -19.67 -41.19
C HIS A 649 3.60 -18.43 -40.34
N GLU A 650 4.74 -17.80 -40.59
CA GLU A 650 5.09 -16.46 -40.10
C GLU A 650 4.80 -15.42 -41.20
N PRO A 651 4.70 -14.12 -40.86
CA PRO A 651 4.46 -13.08 -41.86
C PRO A 651 5.41 -13.19 -43.05
N GLY A 652 4.85 -13.34 -44.25
CA GLY A 652 5.58 -13.44 -45.52
C GLY A 652 5.68 -14.86 -46.05
N SER A 653 5.24 -15.87 -45.29
CA SER A 653 5.38 -17.29 -45.63
C SER A 653 4.06 -18.00 -45.94
N VAL A 654 2.90 -17.33 -45.85
CA VAL A 654 1.61 -17.93 -46.24
C VAL A 654 1.56 -18.03 -47.77
N PRO A 655 1.21 -19.20 -48.36
CA PRO A 655 1.12 -19.34 -49.82
C PRO A 655 0.14 -18.34 -50.44
N THR A 656 0.51 -17.78 -51.59
CA THR A 656 -0.36 -16.87 -52.37
C THR A 656 -1.41 -17.68 -53.11
N GLU A 657 -2.39 -18.19 -52.39
CA GLU A 657 -3.55 -18.89 -52.96
C GLU A 657 -4.57 -17.89 -53.53
N ALA A 658 -5.43 -18.36 -54.45
CA ALA A 658 -6.47 -17.54 -55.08
C ALA A 658 -7.56 -17.05 -54.09
N PHE A 659 -7.65 -17.67 -52.92
CA PHE A 659 -8.56 -17.36 -51.82
C PHE A 659 -7.81 -17.34 -50.48
N GLY A 660 -8.38 -16.71 -49.45
CA GLY A 660 -7.74 -16.59 -48.13
C GLY A 660 -7.75 -15.16 -47.58
N ILE A 661 -8.90 -14.74 -47.09
CA ILE A 661 -9.10 -13.44 -46.44
C ILE A 661 -8.06 -13.25 -45.33
N GLY A 662 -7.21 -12.25 -45.54
CA GLY A 662 -6.15 -11.88 -44.62
C GLY A 662 -4.77 -12.46 -44.91
N ASN A 663 -4.61 -13.33 -45.93
CA ASN A 663 -3.30 -13.89 -46.30
C ASN A 663 -2.34 -12.77 -46.71
N GLN A 664 -2.78 -11.87 -47.60
CA GLN A 664 -1.99 -10.73 -48.06
C GLN A 664 -1.65 -9.76 -46.93
N ASP A 665 -2.61 -9.45 -46.06
CA ASP A 665 -2.38 -8.53 -44.92
C ASP A 665 -1.43 -9.14 -43.89
N PHE A 666 -1.55 -10.44 -43.63
CA PHE A 666 -0.64 -11.16 -42.75
C PHE A 666 0.77 -11.21 -43.35
N ASN A 667 0.90 -11.51 -44.65
CA ASN A 667 2.19 -11.55 -45.32
C ASN A 667 2.86 -10.17 -45.45
N ALA A 668 2.07 -9.12 -45.62
CA ALA A 668 2.55 -7.73 -45.63
C ALA A 668 2.87 -7.19 -44.22
N GLY A 669 2.73 -7.99 -43.16
CA GLY A 669 2.97 -7.55 -41.78
C GLY A 669 1.94 -6.55 -41.25
N ARG A 670 0.78 -6.41 -41.91
CA ARG A 670 -0.29 -5.47 -41.54
C ARG A 670 -1.22 -6.01 -40.44
N LYS A 671 -1.18 -7.33 -40.17
CA LYS A 671 -1.91 -7.94 -39.04
C LYS A 671 -1.05 -7.98 -37.78
N GLU A 672 -1.67 -7.75 -36.63
CA GLU A 672 -1.02 -7.91 -35.32
C GLU A 672 -0.71 -9.38 -34.97
N SER A 673 -1.34 -10.34 -35.67
CA SER A 673 -1.09 -11.78 -35.49
C SER A 673 0.30 -12.16 -35.97
N LYS A 674 0.95 -13.10 -35.27
CA LYS A 674 2.32 -13.55 -35.55
C LYS A 674 2.40 -14.92 -36.20
N TYR A 675 1.32 -15.71 -36.11
CA TYR A 675 1.27 -17.08 -36.60
C TYR A 675 -0.02 -17.31 -37.41
N GLY A 676 0.10 -17.97 -38.57
CA GLY A 676 -1.01 -18.44 -39.40
C GLY A 676 -1.06 -19.96 -39.44
N TYR A 677 -2.24 -20.54 -39.19
CA TYR A 677 -2.48 -21.98 -39.19
C TYR A 677 -3.41 -22.35 -40.36
N PRO A 678 -2.96 -23.16 -41.32
CA PRO A 678 -3.80 -23.60 -42.44
C PRO A 678 -4.97 -24.46 -41.94
N ILE A 679 -6.17 -24.17 -42.42
CA ILE A 679 -7.38 -24.94 -42.12
C ILE A 679 -7.62 -25.92 -43.28
N LEU A 680 -7.44 -27.21 -43.02
CA LEU A 680 -7.60 -28.27 -44.01
C LEU A 680 -9.07 -28.67 -44.14
N GLU A 681 -9.69 -28.95 -42.99
CA GLU A 681 -11.05 -29.48 -42.90
C GLU A 681 -11.82 -28.74 -41.82
N LEU A 682 -13.15 -28.67 -41.97
CA LEU A 682 -14.04 -28.07 -40.98
C LEU A 682 -15.23 -28.99 -40.70
N TYR A 683 -15.52 -29.16 -39.43
CA TYR A 683 -16.62 -29.96 -38.91
C TYR A 683 -17.53 -29.09 -38.06
N GLU A 684 -18.85 -29.28 -38.21
CA GLU A 684 -19.88 -28.68 -37.37
C GLU A 684 -20.33 -29.70 -36.33
N LEU A 685 -20.44 -29.28 -35.06
CA LEU A 685 -20.96 -30.12 -33.98
C LEU A 685 -22.48 -30.23 -34.10
N VAL A 686 -23.00 -31.47 -34.12
CA VAL A 686 -24.45 -31.72 -34.13
C VAL A 686 -25.12 -31.10 -32.89
N ASN A 687 -24.45 -31.19 -31.75
CA ASN A 687 -24.87 -30.58 -30.49
C ASN A 687 -23.80 -29.57 -30.01
N PRO A 688 -24.03 -28.25 -30.18
CA PRO A 688 -23.11 -27.22 -29.69
C PRO A 688 -22.87 -27.33 -28.19
N VAL A 689 -21.67 -26.97 -27.76
CA VAL A 689 -21.28 -27.08 -26.34
C VAL A 689 -21.32 -25.71 -25.68
N THR A 690 -22.31 -25.47 -24.83
CA THR A 690 -22.45 -24.18 -24.16
C THR A 690 -21.40 -23.97 -23.07
N LEU A 691 -21.14 -22.70 -22.71
CA LEU A 691 -20.25 -22.37 -21.59
C LEU A 691 -20.70 -23.01 -20.26
N SER A 692 -22.01 -23.16 -20.07
CA SER A 692 -22.56 -23.80 -18.88
C SER A 692 -22.19 -25.29 -18.85
N GLU A 693 -22.42 -26.01 -19.94
CA GLU A 693 -22.08 -27.43 -20.05
C GLU A 693 -20.57 -27.67 -19.97
N MET A 694 -19.75 -26.80 -20.57
CA MET A 694 -18.28 -26.85 -20.41
C MET A 694 -17.86 -26.86 -18.93
N LYS A 695 -18.49 -26.00 -18.12
CA LYS A 695 -18.18 -25.86 -16.69
C LYS A 695 -18.75 -27.01 -15.87
N THR A 696 -19.98 -27.42 -16.13
CA THR A 696 -20.70 -28.39 -15.30
C THR A 696 -20.39 -29.84 -15.66
N ARG A 697 -20.29 -30.17 -16.95
CA ARG A 697 -20.14 -31.55 -17.43
C ARG A 697 -18.70 -31.99 -17.57
N TRP A 698 -17.85 -31.19 -18.23
CA TRP A 698 -16.43 -31.55 -18.50
C TRP A 698 -15.42 -30.77 -17.65
N ARG A 699 -15.91 -30.00 -16.66
CA ARG A 699 -15.08 -29.29 -15.65
C ARG A 699 -13.97 -28.44 -16.31
N MET A 700 -14.28 -27.85 -17.47
CA MET A 700 -13.36 -26.99 -18.19
C MET A 700 -13.46 -25.56 -17.64
N GLY A 701 -12.34 -24.84 -17.67
CA GLY A 701 -12.33 -23.41 -17.43
C GLY A 701 -13.27 -22.69 -18.39
N GLY A 702 -13.72 -21.49 -18.04
CA GLY A 702 -14.66 -20.71 -18.85
C GLY A 702 -14.15 -20.37 -20.26
N ALA A 703 -14.79 -19.40 -20.93
CA ALA A 703 -14.45 -19.05 -22.30
C ALA A 703 -12.93 -18.85 -22.49
N PRO A 704 -12.31 -19.45 -23.52
CA PRO A 704 -10.86 -19.45 -23.67
C PRO A 704 -10.34 -18.04 -24.05
N MET A 705 -9.57 -17.40 -23.16
CA MET A 705 -8.88 -16.12 -23.43
C MET A 705 -7.60 -16.28 -24.28
N GLY A 706 -7.27 -17.52 -24.66
CA GLY A 706 -6.13 -17.95 -25.48
C GLY A 706 -6.44 -19.30 -26.13
N TRP A 707 -5.59 -20.31 -25.91
CA TRP A 707 -5.92 -21.71 -26.20
C TRP A 707 -5.74 -22.58 -24.94
N GLN A 708 -6.55 -23.62 -24.80
CA GLN A 708 -6.40 -24.65 -23.76
C GLN A 708 -6.62 -26.04 -24.37
N TYR A 709 -5.98 -27.08 -23.84
CA TYR A 709 -6.25 -28.44 -24.33
C TYR A 709 -7.68 -28.89 -24.02
N VAL A 710 -8.27 -29.60 -24.97
CA VAL A 710 -9.60 -30.21 -24.82
C VAL A 710 -9.52 -31.33 -23.77
N ALA A 711 -10.54 -31.41 -22.92
CA ALA A 711 -10.65 -32.47 -21.93
C ALA A 711 -10.97 -33.80 -22.62
N SER A 712 -10.35 -34.91 -22.19
CA SER A 712 -10.53 -36.22 -22.86
C SER A 712 -11.98 -36.68 -22.88
N ASP A 713 -12.74 -36.39 -21.84
CA ASP A 713 -14.18 -36.64 -21.74
C ASP A 713 -15.02 -35.77 -22.70
N LEU A 714 -14.64 -34.50 -22.93
CA LEU A 714 -15.25 -33.67 -23.95
C LEU A 714 -14.91 -34.18 -25.36
N TRP A 715 -13.66 -34.60 -25.56
CA TRP A 715 -13.19 -35.14 -26.83
C TRP A 715 -13.92 -36.44 -27.18
N GLU A 716 -14.05 -37.39 -26.25
CA GLU A 716 -14.79 -38.65 -26.45
C GLU A 716 -16.29 -38.42 -26.73
N ASP A 717 -16.91 -37.47 -26.01
CA ASP A 717 -18.34 -37.19 -26.12
C ASP A 717 -18.72 -36.43 -27.39
N ARG A 718 -17.86 -35.55 -27.90
CA ARG A 718 -18.17 -34.65 -29.03
C ARG A 718 -17.37 -34.90 -30.31
N TRP A 719 -16.33 -35.73 -30.25
CA TRP A 719 -15.54 -36.12 -31.41
C TRP A 719 -15.39 -37.64 -31.51
N GLY A 720 -14.74 -38.28 -30.53
CA GLY A 720 -14.59 -39.73 -30.41
C GLY A 720 -13.86 -40.43 -31.57
N GLU A 721 -13.85 -41.75 -31.48
CA GLU A 721 -13.32 -42.66 -32.52
C GLU A 721 -14.16 -42.63 -33.81
N ASP A 722 -13.57 -43.09 -34.92
CA ASP A 722 -14.13 -42.91 -36.27
C ASP A 722 -15.51 -43.56 -36.48
N GLU A 723 -15.83 -44.67 -35.79
CA GLU A 723 -17.07 -45.45 -36.00
C GLU A 723 -18.36 -44.71 -35.58
N GLU A 724 -18.30 -43.81 -34.60
CA GLU A 724 -19.45 -43.01 -34.11
C GLU A 724 -19.40 -41.54 -34.54
N ARG A 725 -18.38 -41.14 -35.32
CA ARG A 725 -18.11 -39.72 -35.59
C ARG A 725 -19.20 -39.04 -36.40
N SER A 726 -19.87 -39.78 -37.28
CA SER A 726 -20.98 -39.28 -38.13
C SER A 726 -22.22 -38.86 -37.34
N GLU A 727 -22.38 -39.33 -36.10
CA GLU A 727 -23.49 -38.94 -35.21
C GLU A 727 -23.17 -37.70 -34.37
N LYS A 728 -21.88 -37.35 -34.23
CA LYS A 728 -21.38 -36.27 -33.35
C LYS A 728 -21.03 -35.00 -34.12
N VAL A 729 -20.49 -35.14 -35.33
CA VAL A 729 -20.08 -34.03 -36.19
C VAL A 729 -20.49 -34.22 -37.65
N LYS A 730 -20.80 -33.12 -38.32
CA LYS A 730 -21.03 -33.06 -39.76
C LYS A 730 -19.83 -32.41 -40.44
N LYS A 731 -19.16 -33.13 -41.34
CA LYS A 731 -18.08 -32.55 -42.15
C LYS A 731 -18.67 -31.53 -43.12
N LEU A 732 -18.20 -30.29 -43.05
CA LEU A 732 -18.57 -29.25 -44.00
C LEU A 732 -17.69 -29.36 -45.25
N PHE A 733 -16.39 -29.54 -45.05
CA PHE A 733 -15.43 -29.57 -46.16
C PHE A 733 -14.09 -30.19 -45.81
#